data_AF-A0A4Q9PTU8-F1
#
_entry.id   AF-A0A4Q9PTU8-F1
#
_cell.length_a   1.000
_cell.length_b   1.000
_cell.length_c   1.000
_cell.angle_alpha   90.00
_cell.angle_beta   90.00
_cell.angle_gamma   90.00
#
_symmetry.space_group_name_H-M   'P 1'
#
loop_
_entity.id
_entity.type
_entity.pdbx_description
1 polymer ?
#
loop_
_entity_poly.entity_id
_entity_poly.type
_entity_poly.pdbx_seq_one_letter_code
_entity_poly.pdbx_strand_id
1 'polypeptide(L)'
;MRLLDTRTGQFVEKDPTNEDTVFAILSHTWDPTGEQSFKQLRKIQKRYATTAQPPPHNPPGPQPPPWPVPQRPPAVHPSGTPQSPHAPREPTPPPAVPPAMPLPGERTPLLARTDRMSQMERGLAGDDDGTAPITRTSGSLHLFRRMRQLLTLALALVLRLLTWTTGPQLRPSAPSPTPTELPVATSPPEHPIEPVALPPSPPLREEDLPVPPKSIWDDPELSPKIREACRVAREAGYDYLWIDSCCIDKTSSSELSESINSMYQWYGRSVECYAYLADVPPGEDPRSPKSKFRSSRWFERGWTLQELVSPSEVKFLSNDWNIIGTKQILVDPISEITGIPDEALLHEKSLDEFSVAQRLSWAANRTTTRVEDRAYSLLGIFDINMSTLYGEGERAFRRLQEEILRRVPDQSLFAWRDVYQGPDMSEQPIADQAEYTLRCLEWSPNVLLASSNDRFSADSGDIQIVPHAVLDRLQLSSLSTIEYTPSPQGIRTQIPLLPLSRYFPQSATIEYLNEIPGSQWYLAILGCEHKSRPGSLLGRVCYISPSGTGVDLLCSGYVEVSPAPSRGDDQPDLFPLSSATIERCREHITLKTVYISHPERASTQSDTRDPRYQPHKTINLLLRRKTRDALRAQGYMAELRGPDEGHPTTHWLTLSSDDHTITVEYRHTLEDDGWDLEAEADVKMSRPALDVAGEIAGDPGSVSWYEYGSRYGWWDTSLHTEEIAFSLTTKKLTVELGLDWAGPSNYLLRVDIVTKALPVESSTSPELAHGTEAEGSGAGGEADEQDIGAEAVASEGGVLQPDDDALLPMQHSDGITGPLEVREGEERGADTELGDEVDGEREGSV
;
A
#
# COMPACT_ATOMS: atom_id res chain seq x y z
N MET A 1 -0.77 -18.82 -28.83
CA MET A 1 -0.87 -19.48 -27.50
C MET A 1 -0.46 -20.92 -27.64
N ARG A 2 0.43 -21.40 -26.76
CA ARG A 2 0.93 -22.77 -26.79
C ARG A 2 0.07 -23.73 -25.97
N LEU A 3 -0.27 -24.88 -26.53
CA LEU A 3 -1.04 -25.95 -25.91
C LEU A 3 -0.27 -27.27 -25.94
N LEU A 4 -0.58 -28.19 -25.02
CA LEU A 4 -0.24 -29.60 -25.15
C LEU A 4 -1.36 -30.34 -25.88
N ASP A 5 -1.00 -31.07 -26.93
CA ASP A 5 -1.84 -32.10 -27.53
C ASP A 5 -1.96 -33.28 -26.55
N THR A 6 -3.17 -33.57 -26.06
CA THR A 6 -3.39 -34.53 -24.97
C THR A 6 -3.19 -35.98 -25.39
N ARG A 7 -3.06 -36.27 -26.70
CA ARG A 7 -2.84 -37.63 -27.22
C ARG A 7 -1.36 -37.93 -27.40
N THR A 8 -0.61 -36.98 -27.97
CA THR A 8 0.81 -37.11 -28.36
C THR A 8 1.78 -36.48 -27.37
N GLY A 9 1.30 -35.62 -26.47
CA GLY A 9 2.08 -34.85 -25.49
C GLY A 9 3.00 -33.81 -26.10
N GLN A 10 2.83 -33.50 -27.39
CA GLN A 10 3.61 -32.49 -28.11
C GLN A 10 3.00 -31.09 -27.92
N PHE A 11 3.85 -30.05 -27.98
CA PHE A 11 3.36 -28.68 -28.01
C PHE A 11 2.85 -28.30 -29.41
N VAL A 12 1.66 -27.73 -29.46
CA VAL A 12 1.07 -27.09 -30.65
C VAL A 12 0.84 -25.61 -30.38
N GLU A 13 0.99 -24.76 -31.39
CA GLU A 13 0.56 -23.36 -31.32
C GLU A 13 -0.86 -23.24 -31.87
N LYS A 14 -1.72 -22.51 -31.15
CA LYS A 14 -3.09 -22.18 -31.55
C LYS A 14 -3.37 -20.70 -31.30
N ASP A 15 -4.31 -20.18 -32.07
CA ASP A 15 -4.94 -18.89 -31.82
C ASP A 15 -6.14 -19.08 -30.88
N PRO A 16 -6.11 -18.54 -29.64
CA PRO A 16 -7.24 -18.63 -28.71
C PRO A 16 -8.45 -17.79 -29.16
N THR A 17 -8.29 -16.90 -30.15
CA THR A 17 -9.38 -16.09 -30.68
C THR A 17 -10.24 -16.83 -31.71
N ASN A 18 -9.72 -17.91 -32.30
CA ASN A 18 -10.45 -18.76 -33.26
C ASN A 18 -11.44 -19.68 -32.55
N GLU A 19 -12.69 -19.70 -33.01
CA GLU A 19 -13.79 -20.56 -32.53
C GLU A 19 -13.48 -22.07 -32.65
N ASP A 20 -12.65 -22.48 -33.62
CA ASP A 20 -12.19 -23.88 -33.77
C ASP A 20 -11.18 -24.32 -32.68
N THR A 21 -10.64 -23.40 -31.88
CA THR A 21 -9.67 -23.71 -30.82
C THR A 21 -10.40 -24.18 -29.56
N VAL A 22 -10.81 -25.45 -29.54
CA VAL A 22 -11.39 -26.13 -28.37
C VAL A 22 -10.29 -26.65 -27.45
N PHE A 23 -10.22 -26.17 -26.20
CA PHE A 23 -9.19 -26.57 -25.22
C PHE A 23 -9.69 -26.47 -23.78
N ALA A 24 -9.01 -27.19 -22.88
CA ALA A 24 -9.13 -27.05 -21.43
C ALA A 24 -7.88 -26.38 -20.83
N ILE A 25 -8.00 -25.91 -19.58
CA ILE A 25 -6.89 -25.41 -18.77
C ILE A 25 -6.74 -26.24 -17.49
N LEU A 26 -5.51 -26.46 -17.03
CA LEU A 26 -5.21 -26.85 -15.64
C LEU A 26 -4.86 -25.61 -14.80
N SER A 27 -5.71 -25.30 -13.82
CA SER A 27 -5.39 -24.43 -12.69
C SER A 27 -4.79 -25.26 -11.55
N HIS A 28 -3.68 -24.84 -10.95
CA HIS A 28 -3.07 -25.60 -9.86
C HIS A 28 -2.15 -24.77 -8.96
N THR A 29 -1.99 -25.20 -7.70
CA THR A 29 -0.83 -24.76 -6.90
C THR A 29 0.44 -25.43 -7.43
N TRP A 30 1.54 -24.67 -7.49
CA TRP A 30 2.86 -25.23 -7.77
C TRP A 30 3.36 -26.08 -6.59
N ASP A 31 4.08 -27.15 -6.89
CA ASP A 31 4.77 -27.97 -5.89
C ASP A 31 5.96 -27.21 -5.25
N PRO A 32 6.21 -27.31 -3.93
CA PRO A 32 7.38 -26.72 -3.28
C PRO A 32 8.74 -27.17 -3.86
N THR A 33 8.81 -28.34 -4.50
CA THR A 33 10.01 -28.85 -5.19
C THR A 33 10.16 -28.32 -6.62
N GLY A 34 9.19 -27.56 -7.12
CA GLY A 34 9.17 -26.96 -8.45
C GLY A 34 8.29 -27.72 -9.45
N GLU A 35 7.97 -27.05 -10.56
CA GLU A 35 7.16 -27.61 -11.64
C GLU A 35 7.99 -27.94 -12.88
N GLN A 36 7.48 -28.85 -13.72
CA GLN A 36 8.14 -29.24 -14.96
C GLN A 36 7.97 -28.13 -16.02
N SER A 37 9.04 -27.37 -16.23
CA SER A 37 9.10 -26.24 -17.16
C SER A 37 8.99 -26.63 -18.64
N PHE A 38 8.65 -25.66 -19.49
CA PHE A 38 8.68 -25.77 -20.95
C PHE A 38 9.96 -26.44 -21.47
N LYS A 39 11.14 -26.03 -20.99
CA LYS A 39 12.44 -26.57 -21.47
C LYS A 39 12.67 -28.01 -21.04
N GLN A 40 12.20 -28.40 -19.86
CA GLN A 40 12.24 -29.80 -19.41
C GLN A 40 11.28 -30.65 -20.25
N LEU A 41 10.04 -30.23 -20.47
CA LEU A 41 9.09 -30.99 -21.29
C LEU A 41 9.50 -31.06 -22.76
N ARG A 42 10.11 -30.00 -23.32
CA ARG A 42 10.77 -30.00 -24.65
C ARG A 42 11.91 -31.02 -24.74
N LYS A 43 12.67 -31.27 -23.67
CA LYS A 43 13.71 -32.33 -23.63
C LYS A 43 13.07 -33.72 -23.75
N ILE A 44 11.97 -33.96 -23.01
CA ILE A 44 11.22 -35.22 -23.05
C ILE A 44 10.59 -35.45 -24.44
N GLN A 45 9.88 -34.46 -24.97
CA GLN A 45 9.22 -34.50 -26.29
C GLN A 45 10.18 -34.89 -27.42
N LYS A 46 11.45 -34.47 -27.36
CA LYS A 46 12.48 -34.84 -28.35
C LYS A 46 12.76 -36.34 -28.43
N ARG A 47 12.53 -37.11 -27.35
CA ARG A 47 12.60 -38.59 -27.38
C ARG A 47 11.49 -39.22 -28.24
N TYR A 48 10.37 -38.53 -28.41
CA TYR A 48 9.14 -39.04 -29.05
C TYR A 48 8.76 -38.31 -30.34
N ALA A 49 9.57 -37.35 -30.79
CA ALA A 49 9.38 -36.67 -32.08
C ALA A 49 9.55 -37.63 -33.28
N THR A 50 10.29 -38.73 -33.11
CA THR A 50 10.69 -39.66 -34.18
C THR A 50 9.68 -40.78 -34.41
N THR A 51 8.39 -40.45 -34.59
CA THR A 51 7.38 -41.43 -35.06
C THR A 51 6.38 -40.83 -36.08
N ALA A 52 6.69 -39.63 -36.60
CA ALA A 52 5.98 -39.07 -37.76
C ALA A 52 6.61 -39.58 -39.08
N GLN A 53 6.37 -40.84 -39.45
CA GLN A 53 6.43 -41.19 -40.87
C GLN A 53 5.28 -40.48 -41.60
N PRO A 54 5.50 -39.88 -42.78
CA PRO A 54 4.39 -39.46 -43.62
C PRO A 54 3.56 -40.69 -44.00
N PRO A 55 2.22 -40.61 -44.03
CA PRO A 55 1.40 -41.75 -44.40
C PRO A 55 1.76 -42.22 -45.81
N PRO A 56 1.85 -43.54 -46.07
CA PRO A 56 2.16 -44.05 -47.39
C PRO A 56 1.11 -43.58 -48.40
N HIS A 57 1.55 -43.09 -49.56
CA HIS A 57 0.67 -42.66 -50.64
C HIS A 57 -0.16 -43.84 -51.18
N ASN A 58 -1.36 -44.02 -50.64
CA ASN A 58 -2.38 -44.81 -51.31
C ASN A 58 -2.82 -44.08 -52.58
N PRO A 59 -2.89 -44.75 -53.74
CA PRO A 59 -3.48 -44.17 -54.94
C PRO A 59 -4.98 -43.89 -54.73
N PRO A 60 -5.56 -42.87 -55.39
CA PRO A 60 -6.93 -42.45 -55.13
C PRO A 60 -7.95 -43.53 -55.52
N GLY A 61 -8.70 -43.99 -54.53
CA GLY A 61 -9.93 -44.77 -54.75
C GLY A 61 -11.05 -43.89 -55.35
N PRO A 62 -12.09 -44.50 -55.94
CA PRO A 62 -13.18 -43.77 -56.57
C PRO A 62 -13.98 -42.93 -55.57
N GLN A 63 -14.36 -41.72 -55.97
CA GLN A 63 -15.06 -40.76 -55.10
C GLN A 63 -16.51 -41.20 -54.79
N PRO A 64 -17.02 -40.94 -53.57
CA PRO A 64 -18.45 -41.02 -53.26
C PRO A 64 -19.23 -39.84 -53.88
N PRO A 65 -20.55 -39.96 -54.06
CA PRO A 65 -21.38 -38.90 -54.64
C PRO A 65 -21.58 -37.71 -53.67
N PRO A 66 -21.77 -36.48 -54.17
CA PRO A 66 -21.97 -35.30 -53.35
C PRO A 66 -23.38 -35.21 -52.74
N TRP A 67 -23.45 -34.70 -51.51
CA TRP A 67 -24.69 -34.31 -50.83
C TRP A 67 -24.93 -32.78 -50.96
N PRO A 68 -26.17 -32.29 -50.87
CA PRO A 68 -26.54 -30.96 -51.36
C PRO A 68 -26.12 -29.79 -50.44
N VAL A 69 -25.82 -28.65 -51.06
CA VAL A 69 -25.38 -27.41 -50.41
C VAL A 69 -26.60 -26.50 -50.09
N PRO A 70 -26.73 -25.94 -48.87
CA PRO A 70 -27.74 -24.93 -48.56
C PRO A 70 -27.45 -23.60 -49.28
N GLN A 71 -28.48 -22.96 -49.86
CA GLN A 71 -28.32 -21.67 -50.55
C GLN A 71 -28.33 -20.49 -49.57
N ARG A 72 -27.49 -19.48 -49.84
CA ARG A 72 -27.46 -18.18 -49.14
C ARG A 72 -28.10 -17.11 -50.04
N PRO A 73 -29.00 -16.24 -49.53
CA PRO A 73 -29.50 -15.10 -50.30
C PRO A 73 -28.40 -14.04 -50.51
N PRO A 74 -28.50 -13.18 -51.55
CA PRO A 74 -27.41 -12.31 -51.98
C PRO A 74 -27.29 -11.01 -51.17
N ALA A 75 -26.06 -10.48 -51.12
CA ALA A 75 -25.77 -9.12 -50.66
C ALA A 75 -25.79 -8.11 -51.83
N VAL A 76 -25.96 -6.83 -51.52
CA VAL A 76 -25.91 -5.70 -52.48
C VAL A 76 -24.86 -4.69 -51.99
N HIS A 77 -24.08 -4.13 -52.91
CA HIS A 77 -22.93 -3.26 -52.61
C HIS A 77 -23.33 -1.80 -52.27
N PRO A 78 -22.48 -1.06 -51.52
CA PRO A 78 -22.75 0.31 -51.08
C PRO A 78 -22.25 1.38 -52.08
N SER A 79 -22.79 2.61 -51.97
CA SER A 79 -22.25 3.80 -52.63
C SER A 79 -22.73 5.11 -51.98
N GLY A 80 -21.80 6.04 -51.70
CA GLY A 80 -22.10 7.47 -51.60
C GLY A 80 -22.17 8.10 -50.19
N THR A 81 -21.24 9.02 -49.94
CA THR A 81 -21.26 10.10 -48.93
C THR A 81 -20.86 11.41 -49.65
N PRO A 82 -20.90 12.61 -49.04
CA PRO A 82 -21.65 13.10 -47.85
C PRO A 82 -22.50 14.36 -48.16
N GLN A 83 -23.35 14.83 -47.22
CA GLN A 83 -23.50 16.26 -46.84
C GLN A 83 -24.52 16.50 -45.69
N SER A 84 -24.47 17.71 -45.12
CA SER A 84 -25.25 18.27 -43.99
C SER A 84 -25.12 19.82 -44.06
N PRO A 85 -25.89 20.69 -43.34
CA PRO A 85 -26.99 20.46 -42.38
C PRO A 85 -28.29 21.25 -42.72
N HIS A 86 -29.35 21.10 -41.91
CA HIS A 86 -30.10 22.19 -41.24
C HIS A 86 -31.29 21.66 -40.40
N ALA A 87 -31.62 22.36 -39.32
CA ALA A 87 -32.73 22.09 -38.38
C ALA A 87 -33.87 23.14 -38.57
N PRO A 88 -34.99 23.17 -37.79
CA PRO A 88 -35.43 22.27 -36.70
C PRO A 88 -36.90 21.80 -36.76
N ARG A 89 -37.31 20.91 -35.85
CA ARG A 89 -38.70 20.82 -35.32
C ARG A 89 -38.80 20.04 -34.01
N GLU A 90 -39.95 20.14 -33.35
CA GLU A 90 -40.19 19.83 -31.93
C GLU A 90 -40.36 18.32 -31.60
N PRO A 91 -40.14 17.90 -30.35
CA PRO A 91 -40.29 16.51 -29.92
C PRO A 91 -41.74 16.11 -29.58
N THR A 92 -42.10 14.86 -29.88
CA THR A 92 -43.32 14.20 -29.40
C THR A 92 -42.99 12.86 -28.71
N PRO A 93 -43.79 12.42 -27.70
CA PRO A 93 -43.40 11.35 -26.78
C PRO A 93 -43.50 9.92 -27.36
N PRO A 94 -42.81 8.93 -26.75
CA PRO A 94 -42.79 7.54 -27.20
C PRO A 94 -44.11 6.77 -26.90
N PRO A 95 -44.41 5.69 -27.64
CA PRO A 95 -45.63 4.90 -27.51
C PRO A 95 -45.60 3.86 -26.36
N ALA A 96 -46.78 3.37 -25.97
CA ALA A 96 -47.00 2.52 -24.80
C ALA A 96 -46.91 0.99 -25.07
N VAL A 97 -46.73 0.24 -23.98
CA VAL A 97 -46.57 -1.23 -23.93
C VAL A 97 -47.94 -1.97 -24.02
N PRO A 98 -48.03 -3.11 -24.74
CA PRO A 98 -49.27 -3.92 -24.82
C PRO A 98 -49.53 -4.80 -23.57
N PRO A 99 -50.79 -5.23 -23.31
CA PRO A 99 -51.20 -5.75 -22.00
C PRO A 99 -51.15 -7.29 -21.84
N ALA A 100 -51.14 -7.74 -20.59
CA ALA A 100 -51.40 -9.13 -20.18
C ALA A 100 -52.88 -9.37 -19.83
N MET A 101 -53.31 -10.65 -19.83
CA MET A 101 -54.69 -11.10 -19.53
C MET A 101 -54.70 -12.32 -18.58
N PRO A 102 -55.80 -12.61 -17.86
CA PRO A 102 -55.70 -13.11 -16.47
C PRO A 102 -56.26 -14.54 -16.22
N LEU A 103 -56.03 -15.03 -14.99
CA LEU A 103 -56.73 -16.16 -14.36
C LEU A 103 -57.12 -15.81 -12.88
N PRO A 104 -58.04 -16.57 -12.24
CA PRO A 104 -59.09 -15.97 -11.40
C PRO A 104 -58.86 -16.02 -9.88
N GLY A 105 -59.70 -15.29 -9.14
CA GLY A 105 -59.64 -15.18 -7.68
C GLY A 105 -60.74 -15.92 -6.88
N GLU A 106 -60.49 -15.97 -5.57
CA GLU A 106 -61.38 -16.13 -4.40
C GLU A 106 -62.40 -17.28 -4.30
N ARG A 107 -62.29 -18.03 -3.19
CA ARG A 107 -63.45 -18.46 -2.38
C ARG A 107 -63.16 -18.40 -0.87
N THR A 108 -64.21 -18.09 -0.10
CA THR A 108 -64.22 -17.86 1.36
C THR A 108 -64.28 -19.18 2.16
N PRO A 109 -63.78 -19.24 3.42
CA PRO A 109 -63.73 -20.46 4.23
C PRO A 109 -64.94 -20.64 5.17
N LEU A 110 -65.39 -21.89 5.40
CA LEU A 110 -66.37 -22.22 6.45
C LEU A 110 -66.20 -23.64 7.05
N LEU A 111 -66.27 -23.68 8.39
CA LEU A 111 -66.87 -24.71 9.27
C LEU A 111 -66.20 -26.10 9.55
N ALA A 112 -66.38 -26.48 10.82
CA ALA A 112 -66.22 -27.80 11.49
C ALA A 112 -64.80 -28.40 11.66
N ARG A 113 -64.27 -28.79 12.84
CA ARG A 113 -64.73 -29.08 14.24
C ARG A 113 -65.02 -30.57 14.58
N THR A 114 -64.01 -31.24 15.14
CA THR A 114 -64.06 -32.33 16.16
C THR A 114 -62.63 -32.47 16.74
N ASP A 115 -62.41 -32.34 18.05
CA ASP A 115 -62.24 -33.44 19.06
C ASP A 115 -61.00 -34.34 18.83
N ARG A 116 -60.19 -34.72 19.84
CA ARG A 116 -60.39 -34.72 21.31
C ARG A 116 -59.06 -34.80 22.11
N MET A 117 -59.05 -34.20 23.31
CA MET A 117 -58.55 -34.67 24.64
C MET A 117 -57.43 -35.74 24.78
N SER A 118 -56.57 -35.78 25.82
CA SER A 118 -56.28 -34.91 27.00
C SER A 118 -55.13 -35.51 27.86
N GLN A 119 -54.75 -34.79 28.94
CA GLN A 119 -53.94 -35.20 30.11
C GLN A 119 -52.40 -35.06 29.93
N MET A 120 -51.62 -34.74 30.97
CA MET A 120 -51.92 -34.79 32.42
C MET A 120 -51.24 -33.68 33.24
N GLU A 121 -52.00 -33.01 34.12
CA GLU A 121 -51.51 -32.19 35.23
C GLU A 121 -52.29 -32.48 36.53
N ARG A 122 -51.63 -32.25 37.67
CA ARG A 122 -52.19 -31.98 39.01
C ARG A 122 -51.15 -31.09 39.70
N GLY A 123 -51.44 -29.81 40.00
CA GLY A 123 -52.14 -29.35 41.21
C GLY A 123 -51.11 -28.90 42.27
N LEU A 124 -51.32 -27.88 43.12
CA LEU A 124 -52.53 -27.13 43.51
C LEU A 124 -52.21 -25.62 43.69
N ALA A 125 -53.23 -24.82 44.02
CA ALA A 125 -53.16 -23.35 44.12
C ALA A 125 -52.78 -22.80 45.51
N GLY A 126 -52.48 -21.50 45.57
CA GLY A 126 -52.38 -20.68 46.79
C GLY A 126 -51.89 -19.27 46.48
N ASP A 127 -52.70 -18.25 46.82
CA ASP A 127 -52.32 -16.83 46.77
C ASP A 127 -51.53 -16.43 48.04
N ASP A 128 -50.56 -15.51 47.93
CA ASP A 128 -50.37 -14.43 48.92
C ASP A 128 -49.47 -13.29 48.39
N ASP A 129 -49.40 -12.18 49.13
CA ASP A 129 -48.77 -10.90 48.77
C ASP A 129 -47.28 -10.76 49.23
N GLY A 130 -46.54 -9.82 48.64
CA GLY A 130 -45.41 -9.14 49.31
C GLY A 130 -43.97 -9.30 48.78
N THR A 131 -43.41 -8.16 48.36
CA THR A 131 -41.99 -7.74 48.53
C THR A 131 -40.88 -8.38 47.63
N ALA A 132 -39.91 -7.54 47.25
CA ALA A 132 -38.71 -7.85 46.47
C ALA A 132 -37.51 -8.34 47.35
N PRO A 133 -36.31 -8.70 46.81
CA PRO A 133 -35.87 -8.73 45.41
C PRO A 133 -35.24 -10.07 44.95
N ILE A 134 -35.06 -10.23 43.63
CA ILE A 134 -34.38 -11.41 43.05
C ILE A 134 -32.87 -11.15 42.90
N THR A 135 -32.06 -12.08 43.41
CA THR A 135 -30.64 -12.22 43.06
C THR A 135 -30.40 -13.57 42.39
N ARG A 136 -29.74 -13.59 41.21
CA ARG A 136 -28.89 -14.72 40.79
C ARG A 136 -28.00 -14.42 39.59
N THR A 137 -26.70 -14.34 39.85
CA THR A 137 -25.65 -14.52 38.85
C THR A 137 -25.30 -16.01 38.73
N SER A 138 -25.33 -16.58 37.53
CA SER A 138 -24.73 -17.92 37.25
C SER A 138 -24.52 -18.21 35.76
N GLY A 139 -23.90 -17.29 35.02
CA GLY A 139 -23.43 -17.54 33.64
C GLY A 139 -21.90 -17.44 33.52
N SER A 140 -21.37 -16.24 33.73
CA SER A 140 -19.96 -15.88 33.44
C SER A 140 -18.90 -16.70 34.22
N LEU A 141 -19.20 -17.13 35.46
CA LEU A 141 -18.24 -17.88 36.29
C LEU A 141 -17.74 -19.19 35.66
N HIS A 142 -18.53 -19.82 34.79
CA HIS A 142 -18.13 -21.10 34.18
C HIS A 142 -17.14 -20.93 33.02
N LEU A 143 -17.19 -19.78 32.33
CA LEU A 143 -16.28 -19.42 31.25
C LEU A 143 -14.91 -18.97 31.80
N PHE A 144 -14.92 -18.11 32.82
CA PHE A 144 -13.70 -17.68 33.53
C PHE A 144 -12.90 -18.86 34.11
N ARG A 145 -13.56 -19.90 34.63
CA ARG A 145 -12.88 -21.12 35.10
C ARG A 145 -12.18 -21.88 33.97
N ARG A 146 -12.73 -21.92 32.75
CA ARG A 146 -12.08 -22.56 31.58
C ARG A 146 -10.90 -21.75 31.07
N MET A 147 -11.03 -20.42 30.93
CA MET A 147 -9.90 -19.56 30.54
C MET A 147 -8.75 -19.67 31.53
N ARG A 148 -9.01 -19.63 32.83
CA ARG A 148 -7.95 -19.75 33.85
C ARG A 148 -7.25 -21.11 33.83
N GLN A 149 -7.98 -22.21 33.53
CA GLN A 149 -7.37 -23.53 33.35
C GLN A 149 -6.48 -23.61 32.10
N LEU A 150 -6.93 -23.06 30.96
CA LEU A 150 -6.13 -23.00 29.74
C LEU A 150 -4.85 -22.16 29.93
N LEU A 151 -4.96 -21.02 30.61
CA LEU A 151 -3.81 -20.16 30.92
C LEU A 151 -2.78 -20.86 31.82
N THR A 152 -3.23 -21.61 32.84
CA THR A 152 -2.32 -22.43 33.66
C THR A 152 -1.66 -23.59 32.91
N LEU A 153 -2.33 -24.17 31.90
CA LEU A 153 -1.75 -25.22 31.06
C LEU A 153 -0.71 -24.65 30.09
N ALA A 154 -0.97 -23.49 29.49
CA ALA A 154 0.00 -22.78 28.66
C ALA A 154 1.25 -22.38 29.47
N LEU A 155 1.06 -21.79 30.65
CA LEU A 155 2.18 -21.40 31.52
C LEU A 155 3.01 -22.61 32.00
N ALA A 156 2.35 -23.74 32.31
CA ALA A 156 3.04 -24.98 32.65
C ALA A 156 3.81 -25.61 31.47
N LEU A 157 3.38 -25.37 30.23
CA LEU A 157 4.10 -25.79 29.03
C LEU A 157 5.35 -24.94 28.81
N VAL A 158 5.24 -23.62 28.96
CA VAL A 158 6.37 -22.66 28.86
C VAL A 158 7.42 -22.93 29.93
N LEU A 159 7.03 -23.13 31.20
CA LEU A 159 8.00 -23.50 32.25
C LEU A 159 8.69 -24.84 31.97
N ARG A 160 8.01 -25.83 31.38
CA ARG A 160 8.65 -27.11 31.02
C ARG A 160 9.69 -26.95 29.92
N LEU A 161 9.43 -26.11 28.91
CA LEU A 161 10.39 -25.81 27.85
C LEU A 161 11.63 -25.09 28.40
N LEU A 162 11.44 -24.11 29.31
CA LEU A 162 12.54 -23.41 29.98
C LEU A 162 13.43 -24.33 30.86
N THR A 163 12.88 -25.43 31.39
CA THR A 163 13.68 -26.39 32.20
C THR A 163 14.53 -27.37 31.40
N TRP A 164 14.55 -27.32 30.06
CA TRP A 164 15.34 -28.26 29.24
C TRP A 164 16.69 -27.71 28.73
N THR A 165 17.02 -26.45 29.04
CA THR A 165 18.22 -25.75 28.52
C THR A 165 19.29 -25.45 29.58
N THR A 166 19.52 -26.35 30.54
CA THR A 166 20.64 -26.24 31.51
C THR A 166 21.39 -27.55 31.73
N GLY A 167 22.54 -27.70 31.06
CA GLY A 167 23.62 -28.64 31.41
C GLY A 167 24.81 -27.88 32.03
N PRO A 168 25.60 -28.47 32.95
CA PRO A 168 26.45 -27.68 33.84
C PRO A 168 27.87 -27.35 33.32
N GLN A 169 28.19 -26.05 33.37
CA GLN A 169 29.44 -25.41 33.80
C GLN A 169 30.82 -26.07 33.50
N LEU A 170 31.67 -25.29 32.79
CA LEU A 170 33.08 -25.12 33.15
C LEU A 170 33.44 -23.62 33.18
N ARG A 171 34.45 -23.23 33.97
CA ARG A 171 34.80 -21.84 34.30
C ARG A 171 36.08 -21.33 33.58
N PRO A 172 36.39 -20.02 33.61
CA PRO A 172 36.94 -19.31 32.43
C PRO A 172 38.42 -18.89 32.52
N SER A 173 38.93 -18.40 31.38
CA SER A 173 40.23 -17.71 31.25
C SER A 173 40.14 -16.46 30.34
N ALA A 174 40.91 -15.44 30.73
CA ALA A 174 41.09 -14.07 30.24
C ALA A 174 41.21 -13.79 28.70
N PRO A 175 41.09 -12.51 28.25
CA PRO A 175 41.01 -12.13 26.84
C PRO A 175 42.35 -11.97 26.11
N SER A 176 42.27 -11.84 24.77
CA SER A 176 43.39 -11.64 23.84
C SER A 176 43.79 -10.16 23.67
N PRO A 177 45.09 -9.87 23.40
CA PRO A 177 45.52 -8.62 22.78
C PRO A 177 45.66 -8.74 21.24
N THR A 178 45.77 -7.59 20.57
CA THR A 178 45.81 -7.40 19.11
C THR A 178 47.19 -7.63 18.46
N PRO A 179 47.27 -7.76 17.11
CA PRO A 179 48.49 -8.19 16.41
C PRO A 179 49.35 -7.04 15.84
N THR A 180 50.68 -7.18 15.91
CA THR A 180 51.64 -6.34 15.16
C THR A 180 52.89 -7.13 14.71
N GLU A 181 53.06 -7.21 13.39
CA GLU A 181 54.31 -7.36 12.59
C GLU A 181 55.35 -8.50 12.77
N LEU A 182 55.60 -9.17 11.61
CA LEU A 182 56.89 -9.68 11.07
C LEU A 182 57.56 -10.93 11.70
N PRO A 183 58.46 -11.65 10.97
CA PRO A 183 58.83 -11.56 9.55
C PRO A 183 58.59 -12.86 8.73
N VAL A 184 58.92 -12.82 7.44
CA VAL A 184 58.86 -13.95 6.49
C VAL A 184 59.93 -15.02 6.78
N ALA A 185 59.55 -16.30 6.64
CA ALA A 185 60.48 -17.42 6.48
C ALA A 185 60.01 -18.36 5.35
N THR A 186 60.95 -18.83 4.51
CA THR A 186 60.66 -19.61 3.29
C THR A 186 60.43 -21.10 3.56
N SER A 187 59.65 -21.76 2.69
CA SER A 187 59.49 -23.22 2.67
C SER A 187 59.70 -23.79 1.25
N PRO A 188 60.08 -25.07 1.08
CA PRO A 188 60.56 -25.62 -0.19
C PRO A 188 59.44 -26.08 -1.14
N PRO A 189 59.73 -26.36 -2.43
CA PRO A 189 58.75 -26.80 -3.41
C PRO A 189 58.34 -28.28 -3.23
N GLU A 190 57.07 -28.58 -3.49
CA GLU A 190 56.56 -29.95 -3.56
C GLU A 190 56.74 -30.55 -4.97
N HIS A 191 57.01 -31.85 -5.05
CA HIS A 191 56.98 -32.62 -6.29
C HIS A 191 55.64 -33.36 -6.43
N PRO A 192 55.03 -33.42 -7.63
CA PRO A 192 53.74 -34.06 -7.82
C PRO A 192 53.84 -35.59 -7.73
N ILE A 193 52.82 -36.22 -7.15
CA ILE A 193 52.61 -37.68 -7.13
C ILE A 193 51.54 -38.01 -8.19
N GLU A 194 51.85 -38.93 -9.10
CA GLU A 194 50.90 -39.36 -10.14
C GLU A 194 49.77 -40.24 -9.55
N PRO A 195 48.50 -40.02 -9.96
CA PRO A 195 47.40 -40.90 -9.58
C PRO A 195 47.39 -42.19 -10.40
N VAL A 196 47.42 -43.34 -9.72
CA VAL A 196 47.29 -44.66 -10.36
C VAL A 196 45.86 -44.84 -10.90
N ALA A 197 45.73 -45.01 -12.21
CA ALA A 197 44.44 -45.21 -12.85
C ALA A 197 43.83 -46.59 -12.55
N LEU A 198 42.56 -46.61 -12.16
CA LEU A 198 41.73 -47.83 -12.18
C LEU A 198 41.39 -48.19 -13.64
N PRO A 199 41.28 -49.48 -13.99
CA PRO A 199 40.83 -49.89 -15.31
C PRO A 199 39.38 -49.42 -15.55
N PRO A 200 39.04 -48.99 -16.78
CA PRO A 200 37.67 -48.57 -17.08
C PRO A 200 36.70 -49.74 -16.95
N SER A 201 35.48 -49.44 -16.47
CA SER A 201 34.37 -50.39 -16.60
C SER A 201 34.09 -50.66 -18.08
N PRO A 202 33.71 -51.89 -18.46
CA PRO A 202 33.36 -52.17 -19.85
C PRO A 202 32.18 -51.29 -20.29
N PRO A 203 32.15 -50.80 -21.54
CA PRO A 203 31.00 -50.07 -22.04
C PRO A 203 29.75 -50.96 -21.97
N LEU A 204 28.65 -50.39 -21.48
CA LEU A 204 27.32 -50.94 -21.67
C LEU A 204 27.09 -51.16 -23.18
N ARG A 205 26.44 -52.25 -23.56
CA ARG A 205 26.10 -52.48 -24.97
C ARG A 205 24.99 -51.51 -25.36
N GLU A 206 24.85 -51.21 -26.64
CA GLU A 206 23.68 -50.45 -27.13
C GLU A 206 22.36 -51.19 -26.83
N GLU A 207 22.42 -52.52 -26.67
CA GLU A 207 21.31 -53.38 -26.22
C GLU A 207 20.94 -53.21 -24.72
N ASP A 208 21.82 -52.63 -23.90
CA ASP A 208 21.58 -52.31 -22.48
C ASP A 208 21.01 -50.89 -22.27
N LEU A 209 20.91 -50.08 -23.33
CA LEU A 209 20.26 -48.77 -23.26
C LEU A 209 18.75 -48.96 -23.04
N PRO A 210 18.13 -48.26 -22.07
CA PRO A 210 16.69 -48.38 -21.84
C PRO A 210 15.94 -47.88 -23.07
N VAL A 211 15.30 -48.81 -23.79
CA VAL A 211 14.44 -48.51 -24.94
C VAL A 211 13.43 -47.44 -24.51
N PRO A 212 13.36 -46.27 -25.20
CA PRO A 212 12.45 -45.22 -24.80
C PRO A 212 11.01 -45.75 -24.83
N PRO A 213 10.21 -45.46 -23.79
CA PRO A 213 8.84 -45.96 -23.69
C PRO A 213 8.01 -45.72 -24.96
N LYS A 214 7.02 -46.58 -25.23
CA LYS A 214 6.22 -46.48 -26.47
C LYS A 214 5.35 -45.22 -26.55
N SER A 215 5.14 -44.54 -25.43
CA SER A 215 4.47 -43.25 -25.36
C SER A 215 5.19 -42.31 -24.40
N ILE A 216 5.10 -41.00 -24.66
CA ILE A 216 5.54 -39.96 -23.72
C ILE A 216 4.86 -40.10 -22.35
N TRP A 217 3.63 -40.63 -22.31
CA TRP A 217 2.88 -40.85 -21.07
C TRP A 217 3.54 -41.91 -20.17
N ASP A 218 4.33 -42.83 -20.73
CA ASP A 218 5.06 -43.87 -20.00
C ASP A 218 6.48 -43.40 -19.59
N ASP A 219 6.89 -42.17 -19.93
CA ASP A 219 8.22 -41.63 -19.65
C ASP A 219 8.42 -41.35 -18.14
N PRO A 220 9.49 -41.87 -17.50
CA PRO A 220 9.73 -41.69 -16.07
C PRO A 220 10.17 -40.26 -15.68
N GLU A 221 10.65 -39.44 -16.62
CA GLU A 221 10.92 -38.01 -16.38
C GLU A 221 9.66 -37.14 -16.55
N LEU A 222 8.56 -37.66 -17.13
CA LEU A 222 7.32 -36.89 -17.27
C LEU A 222 6.64 -36.70 -15.89
N SER A 223 6.34 -35.44 -15.56
CA SER A 223 5.65 -35.05 -14.33
C SER A 223 4.33 -35.82 -14.19
N PRO A 224 4.07 -36.49 -13.04
CA PRO A 224 2.78 -37.11 -12.76
C PRO A 224 1.61 -36.13 -12.89
N LYS A 225 1.80 -34.85 -12.52
CA LYS A 225 0.76 -33.82 -12.66
C LYS A 225 0.40 -33.55 -14.11
N ILE A 226 1.39 -33.49 -15.01
CA ILE A 226 1.15 -33.28 -16.45
C ILE A 226 0.54 -34.54 -17.08
N ARG A 227 1.02 -35.74 -16.70
CA ARG A 227 0.48 -37.04 -17.14
C ARG A 227 -1.01 -37.16 -16.82
N GLU A 228 -1.39 -36.92 -15.55
CA GLU A 228 -2.77 -37.05 -15.09
C GLU A 228 -3.68 -35.94 -15.60
N ALA A 229 -3.20 -34.68 -15.64
CA ALA A 229 -3.99 -33.60 -16.23
C ALA A 229 -4.31 -33.84 -17.71
N CYS A 230 -3.32 -34.31 -18.50
CA CYS A 230 -3.55 -34.71 -19.88
C CYS A 230 -4.46 -35.95 -20.00
N ARG A 231 -4.43 -36.87 -19.04
CA ARG A 231 -5.35 -38.02 -18.99
C ARG A 231 -6.79 -37.55 -18.75
N VAL A 232 -7.03 -36.74 -17.72
CA VAL A 232 -8.37 -36.21 -17.37
C VAL A 232 -8.94 -35.37 -18.53
N ALA A 233 -8.14 -34.47 -19.11
CA ALA A 233 -8.57 -33.68 -20.26
C ALA A 233 -8.95 -34.57 -21.47
N ARG A 234 -8.13 -35.59 -21.79
CA ARG A 234 -8.39 -36.54 -22.88
C ARG A 234 -9.62 -37.42 -22.64
N GLU A 235 -9.84 -37.88 -21.41
CA GLU A 235 -11.01 -38.69 -21.04
C GLU A 235 -12.31 -37.88 -21.11
N ALA A 236 -12.26 -36.58 -20.81
CA ALA A 236 -13.36 -35.63 -21.04
C ALA A 236 -13.53 -35.21 -22.52
N GLY A 237 -12.66 -35.66 -23.43
CA GLY A 237 -12.75 -35.41 -24.87
C GLY A 237 -11.94 -34.20 -25.39
N TYR A 238 -11.15 -33.54 -24.55
CA TYR A 238 -10.33 -32.40 -24.95
C TYR A 238 -9.00 -32.85 -25.57
N ASP A 239 -8.81 -32.53 -26.86
CA ASP A 239 -7.57 -32.81 -27.59
C ASP A 239 -6.43 -31.86 -27.23
N TYR A 240 -6.73 -30.71 -26.62
CA TYR A 240 -5.74 -29.73 -26.20
C TYR A 240 -5.92 -29.30 -24.73
N LEU A 241 -4.80 -29.17 -24.02
CA LEU A 241 -4.71 -28.69 -22.64
C LEU A 241 -3.63 -27.60 -22.50
N TRP A 242 -3.94 -26.53 -21.77
CA TRP A 242 -2.96 -25.51 -21.36
C TRP A 242 -2.57 -25.69 -19.88
N ILE A 243 -1.30 -25.47 -19.56
CA ILE A 243 -0.77 -25.47 -18.18
C ILE A 243 0.32 -24.39 -18.08
N ASP A 244 0.22 -23.47 -17.11
CA ASP A 244 1.14 -22.33 -16.98
C ASP A 244 2.61 -22.77 -16.85
N SER A 245 2.86 -23.85 -16.13
CA SER A 245 4.19 -24.39 -15.81
C SER A 245 4.99 -24.79 -17.04
N CYS A 246 4.35 -25.46 -18.01
CA CYS A 246 5.02 -26.00 -19.18
C CYS A 246 4.68 -25.33 -20.51
N CYS A 247 3.52 -24.67 -20.66
CA CYS A 247 3.16 -24.03 -21.93
C CYS A 247 3.91 -22.71 -22.15
N ILE A 248 4.24 -21.97 -21.09
CA ILE A 248 4.97 -20.69 -21.16
C ILE A 248 6.49 -20.96 -21.04
N ASP A 249 7.30 -20.50 -22.00
CA ASP A 249 8.75 -20.37 -21.80
C ASP A 249 9.02 -19.13 -20.93
N LYS A 250 8.98 -19.34 -19.62
CA LYS A 250 9.30 -18.34 -18.58
C LYS A 250 10.72 -17.77 -18.62
N THR A 251 11.57 -18.18 -19.58
CA THR A 251 12.87 -17.55 -19.86
C THR A 251 12.82 -16.55 -21.03
N SER A 252 11.74 -16.55 -21.81
CA SER A 252 11.45 -15.53 -22.82
C SER A 252 10.64 -14.41 -22.16
N SER A 253 11.25 -13.23 -21.99
CA SER A 253 10.60 -12.09 -21.33
C SER A 253 9.41 -11.54 -22.12
N SER A 254 9.46 -11.60 -23.45
CA SER A 254 8.34 -11.24 -24.32
C SER A 254 7.18 -12.23 -24.19
N GLU A 255 7.45 -13.54 -24.31
CA GLU A 255 6.40 -14.57 -24.19
C GLU A 255 5.78 -14.58 -22.79
N LEU A 256 6.57 -14.33 -21.74
CA LEU A 256 6.06 -14.20 -20.37
C LEU A 256 5.17 -12.95 -20.21
N SER A 257 5.58 -11.79 -20.72
CA SER A 257 4.79 -10.56 -20.65
C SER A 257 3.49 -10.67 -21.47
N GLU A 258 3.55 -11.27 -22.66
CA GLU A 258 2.38 -11.57 -23.50
C GLU A 258 1.43 -12.52 -22.78
N SER A 259 1.96 -13.61 -22.21
CA SER A 259 1.17 -14.60 -21.47
C SER A 259 0.48 -14.00 -20.26
N ILE A 260 1.17 -13.19 -19.45
CA ILE A 260 0.59 -12.56 -18.26
C ILE A 260 -0.57 -11.62 -18.63
N ASN A 261 -0.40 -10.78 -19.66
CA ASN A 261 -1.45 -9.88 -20.12
C ASN A 261 -2.60 -10.64 -20.81
N SER A 262 -2.37 -11.87 -21.30
CA SER A 262 -3.38 -12.69 -22.00
C SER A 262 -4.06 -13.74 -21.13
N MET A 263 -3.49 -14.11 -19.97
CA MET A 263 -3.92 -15.27 -19.18
C MET A 263 -5.40 -15.22 -18.84
N TYR A 264 -5.93 -14.10 -18.35
CA TYR A 264 -7.35 -13.94 -18.07
C TYR A 264 -8.22 -14.33 -19.28
N GLN A 265 -7.90 -13.81 -20.47
CA GLN A 265 -8.65 -14.13 -21.68
C GLN A 265 -8.52 -15.61 -22.07
N TRP A 266 -7.38 -16.26 -21.81
CA TRP A 266 -7.20 -17.70 -22.04
C TRP A 266 -8.04 -18.53 -21.07
N TYR A 267 -8.12 -18.14 -19.79
CA TYR A 267 -9.00 -18.75 -18.79
C TYR A 267 -10.48 -18.63 -19.19
N GLY A 268 -10.96 -17.42 -19.49
CA GLY A 268 -12.34 -17.18 -19.94
C GLY A 268 -12.72 -17.80 -21.29
N ARG A 269 -11.75 -18.12 -22.15
CA ARG A 269 -11.96 -18.81 -23.44
C ARG A 269 -11.82 -20.33 -23.37
N SER A 270 -11.35 -20.90 -22.26
CA SER A 270 -11.29 -22.34 -22.10
C SER A 270 -12.69 -22.92 -21.91
N VAL A 271 -12.94 -24.10 -22.50
CA VAL A 271 -14.23 -24.81 -22.36
C VAL A 271 -14.35 -25.44 -20.96
N GLU A 272 -13.21 -25.66 -20.30
CA GLU A 272 -13.13 -26.23 -18.97
C GLU A 272 -11.85 -25.77 -18.25
N CYS A 273 -11.99 -25.28 -17.02
CA CYS A 273 -10.87 -25.11 -16.11
C CYS A 273 -10.86 -26.22 -15.04
N TYR A 274 -9.81 -27.04 -15.01
CA TYR A 274 -9.60 -28.02 -13.95
C TYR A 274 -8.80 -27.40 -12.80
N ALA A 275 -9.45 -27.12 -11.68
CA ALA A 275 -8.81 -26.63 -10.46
C ALA A 275 -8.32 -27.82 -9.61
N TYR A 276 -7.03 -28.16 -9.75
CA TYR A 276 -6.43 -29.30 -9.06
C TYR A 276 -5.95 -28.94 -7.64
N LEU A 277 -6.67 -29.45 -6.65
CA LEU A 277 -6.48 -29.17 -5.22
C LEU A 277 -5.61 -30.26 -4.58
N ALA A 278 -4.29 -30.13 -4.75
CA ALA A 278 -3.29 -31.11 -4.31
C ALA A 278 -3.27 -31.40 -2.79
N ASP A 279 -3.97 -30.61 -1.97
CA ASP A 279 -4.09 -30.75 -0.52
C ASP A 279 -5.48 -31.20 -0.03
N VAL A 280 -6.40 -31.49 -0.95
CA VAL A 280 -7.78 -31.92 -0.65
C VAL A 280 -7.97 -33.41 -0.99
N PRO A 281 -8.39 -34.26 -0.03
CA PRO A 281 -8.70 -35.67 -0.30
C PRO A 281 -10.06 -35.84 -0.99
N PRO A 282 -10.30 -36.97 -1.66
CA PRO A 282 -11.60 -37.29 -2.24
C PRO A 282 -12.68 -37.52 -1.18
N GLY A 283 -13.95 -37.30 -1.54
CA GLY A 283 -15.12 -37.77 -0.79
C GLY A 283 -15.46 -37.02 0.50
N GLU A 284 -14.74 -35.95 0.84
CA GLU A 284 -15.15 -35.01 1.88
C GLU A 284 -16.21 -34.03 1.35
N ASP A 285 -17.21 -33.69 2.17
CA ASP A 285 -18.20 -32.65 1.83
C ASP A 285 -17.55 -31.25 1.84
N PRO A 286 -17.50 -30.53 0.70
CA PRO A 286 -16.93 -29.19 0.63
C PRO A 286 -17.59 -28.19 1.58
N ARG A 287 -18.90 -28.35 1.86
CA ARG A 287 -19.70 -27.45 2.69
C ARG A 287 -19.42 -27.61 4.19
N SER A 288 -18.83 -28.73 4.61
CA SER A 288 -18.40 -28.93 6.00
C SER A 288 -17.48 -27.77 6.44
N PRO A 289 -17.76 -27.06 7.54
CA PRO A 289 -16.95 -25.92 8.01
C PRO A 289 -15.51 -26.26 8.42
N LYS A 290 -15.10 -27.53 8.30
CA LYS A 290 -13.73 -28.01 8.56
C LYS A 290 -13.12 -28.76 7.37
N SER A 291 -13.77 -28.72 6.20
CA SER A 291 -13.30 -29.43 5.01
C SER A 291 -11.95 -28.90 4.54
N LYS A 292 -11.15 -29.78 3.96
CA LYS A 292 -9.90 -29.41 3.29
C LYS A 292 -10.14 -28.56 2.05
N PHE A 293 -11.30 -28.67 1.41
CA PHE A 293 -11.71 -27.75 0.36
C PHE A 293 -11.68 -26.29 0.86
N ARG A 294 -12.34 -26.00 2.00
CA ARG A 294 -12.36 -24.65 2.59
C ARG A 294 -11.02 -24.16 3.10
N SER A 295 -10.08 -25.07 3.40
CA SER A 295 -8.71 -24.76 3.82
C SER A 295 -7.66 -25.11 2.75
N SER A 296 -8.03 -25.12 1.47
CA SER A 296 -7.07 -25.44 0.40
C SER A 296 -6.23 -24.21 0.07
N ARG A 297 -4.91 -24.41 -0.02
CA ARG A 297 -3.96 -23.36 -0.43
C ARG A 297 -4.26 -22.78 -1.81
N TRP A 298 -5.09 -23.43 -2.62
CA TRP A 298 -5.51 -22.91 -3.91
C TRP A 298 -6.30 -21.59 -3.79
N PHE A 299 -7.15 -21.44 -2.77
CA PHE A 299 -7.88 -20.18 -2.53
C PHE A 299 -6.97 -19.06 -2.01
N GLU A 300 -5.87 -19.42 -1.34
CA GLU A 300 -4.89 -18.50 -0.73
C GLU A 300 -3.89 -17.88 -1.74
N ARG A 301 -3.97 -18.20 -3.04
CA ARG A 301 -3.00 -17.74 -4.06
C ARG A 301 -3.54 -16.57 -4.88
N GLY A 302 -2.70 -15.58 -5.17
CA GLY A 302 -3.08 -14.42 -5.99
C GLY A 302 -3.54 -14.82 -7.40
N TRP A 303 -2.68 -15.54 -8.14
CA TRP A 303 -2.95 -15.97 -9.51
C TRP A 303 -4.28 -16.72 -9.68
N THR A 304 -4.65 -17.60 -8.75
CA THR A 304 -5.89 -18.40 -8.84
C THR A 304 -7.18 -17.58 -8.72
N LEU A 305 -7.11 -16.26 -8.48
CA LEU A 305 -8.28 -15.37 -8.52
C LEU A 305 -8.85 -15.31 -9.94
N GLN A 306 -8.04 -14.96 -10.94
CA GLN A 306 -8.49 -14.95 -12.33
C GLN A 306 -8.83 -16.36 -12.84
N GLU A 307 -8.21 -17.39 -12.27
CA GLU A 307 -8.45 -18.81 -12.61
C GLU A 307 -9.81 -19.30 -12.07
N LEU A 308 -10.35 -18.64 -11.04
CA LEU A 308 -11.71 -18.85 -10.51
C LEU A 308 -12.75 -17.98 -11.21
N VAL A 309 -12.42 -16.70 -11.39
CA VAL A 309 -13.36 -15.66 -11.84
C VAL A 309 -13.55 -15.69 -13.36
N SER A 310 -12.51 -15.94 -14.16
CA SER A 310 -12.61 -15.79 -15.62
C SER A 310 -13.31 -16.94 -16.36
N PRO A 311 -13.04 -18.24 -16.08
CA PRO A 311 -13.72 -19.33 -16.77
C PRO A 311 -15.19 -19.42 -16.36
N SER A 312 -16.09 -19.65 -17.32
CA SER A 312 -17.50 -19.94 -16.97
C SER A 312 -17.63 -21.30 -16.27
N GLU A 313 -16.86 -22.29 -16.73
CA GLU A 313 -16.81 -23.64 -16.18
C GLU A 313 -15.51 -23.90 -15.42
N VAL A 314 -15.62 -24.29 -14.14
CA VAL A 314 -14.49 -24.76 -13.32
C VAL A 314 -14.89 -26.05 -12.62
N LYS A 315 -14.09 -27.12 -12.79
CA LYS A 315 -14.20 -28.40 -12.06
C LYS A 315 -13.07 -28.53 -11.04
N PHE A 316 -13.45 -28.64 -9.78
CA PHE A 316 -12.52 -28.86 -8.68
C PHE A 316 -12.17 -30.36 -8.59
N LEU A 317 -10.88 -30.66 -8.58
CA LEU A 317 -10.34 -32.02 -8.50
C LEU A 317 -9.58 -32.21 -7.19
N SER A 318 -9.77 -33.35 -6.52
CA SER A 318 -8.96 -33.75 -5.35
C SER A 318 -7.54 -34.18 -5.75
N ASN A 319 -6.70 -34.41 -4.74
CA ASN A 319 -5.30 -34.83 -4.89
C ASN A 319 -5.09 -36.20 -5.57
N ASP A 320 -6.16 -36.95 -5.80
CA ASP A 320 -6.23 -38.21 -6.55
C ASP A 320 -7.02 -38.08 -7.87
N TRP A 321 -7.28 -36.85 -8.32
CA TRP A 321 -7.94 -36.49 -9.58
C TRP A 321 -9.44 -36.84 -9.68
N ASN A 322 -10.08 -37.21 -8.57
CA ASN A 322 -11.54 -37.33 -8.50
C ASN A 322 -12.23 -35.95 -8.48
N ILE A 323 -13.45 -35.87 -9.03
CA ILE A 323 -14.23 -34.64 -9.07
C ILE A 323 -14.85 -34.36 -7.70
N ILE A 324 -14.58 -33.17 -7.15
CA ILE A 324 -15.19 -32.64 -5.92
C ILE A 324 -16.54 -31.96 -6.25
N GLY A 325 -16.58 -31.19 -7.35
CA GLY A 325 -17.77 -30.48 -7.83
C GLY A 325 -17.41 -29.41 -8.87
N THR A 326 -18.43 -28.68 -9.35
CA THR A 326 -18.26 -27.54 -10.26
C THR A 326 -18.45 -26.21 -9.53
N LYS A 327 -17.97 -25.09 -10.12
CA LYS A 327 -18.17 -23.73 -9.58
C LYS A 327 -19.63 -23.42 -9.26
N GLN A 328 -20.56 -23.81 -10.13
CA GLN A 328 -21.99 -23.51 -9.95
C GLN A 328 -22.64 -24.38 -8.86
N ILE A 329 -22.20 -25.63 -8.70
CA ILE A 329 -22.69 -26.54 -7.65
C ILE A 329 -22.05 -26.24 -6.28
N LEU A 330 -20.94 -25.50 -6.26
CA LEU A 330 -20.19 -25.12 -5.05
C LEU A 330 -20.12 -23.59 -4.86
N VAL A 331 -21.02 -22.81 -5.47
CA VAL A 331 -20.97 -21.34 -5.40
C VAL A 331 -21.05 -20.84 -3.96
N ASP A 332 -21.88 -21.44 -3.11
CA ASP A 332 -22.06 -21.04 -1.71
C ASP A 332 -20.77 -21.18 -0.87
N PRO A 333 -20.07 -22.35 -0.77
CA PRO A 333 -18.81 -22.39 -0.06
C PRO A 333 -17.71 -21.55 -0.75
N ILE A 334 -17.71 -21.41 -2.08
CA ILE A 334 -16.69 -20.58 -2.78
C ILE A 334 -16.85 -19.11 -2.43
N SER A 335 -18.08 -18.59 -2.47
CA SER A 335 -18.46 -17.24 -2.06
C SER A 335 -18.05 -16.98 -0.59
N GLU A 336 -18.41 -17.90 0.32
CA GLU A 336 -18.01 -17.82 1.74
C GLU A 336 -16.49 -17.93 1.99
N ILE A 337 -15.71 -18.63 1.15
CA ILE A 337 -14.24 -18.71 1.28
C ILE A 337 -13.57 -17.43 0.76
N THR A 338 -14.08 -16.86 -0.33
CA THR A 338 -13.35 -15.87 -1.15
C THR A 338 -13.86 -14.44 -1.01
N GLY A 339 -15.06 -14.23 -0.49
CA GLY A 339 -15.72 -12.90 -0.46
C GLY A 339 -16.18 -12.41 -1.83
N ILE A 340 -16.13 -13.26 -2.86
CA ILE A 340 -16.56 -12.93 -4.23
C ILE A 340 -18.07 -13.22 -4.35
N PRO A 341 -18.92 -12.24 -4.68
CA PRO A 341 -20.36 -12.46 -4.82
C PRO A 341 -20.72 -13.52 -5.86
N ASP A 342 -21.80 -14.26 -5.59
CA ASP A 342 -22.34 -15.30 -6.46
C ASP A 342 -22.57 -14.78 -7.89
N GLU A 343 -23.07 -13.55 -8.05
CA GLU A 343 -23.34 -12.98 -9.39
C GLU A 343 -22.05 -12.73 -10.21
N ALA A 344 -20.90 -12.51 -9.54
CA ALA A 344 -19.59 -12.42 -10.19
C ALA A 344 -19.02 -13.82 -10.49
N LEU A 345 -19.19 -14.78 -9.58
CA LEU A 345 -18.75 -16.17 -9.77
C LEU A 345 -19.50 -16.87 -10.91
N LEU A 346 -20.79 -16.57 -11.09
CA LEU A 346 -21.69 -17.19 -12.07
C LEU A 346 -21.83 -16.40 -13.38
N HIS A 347 -21.14 -15.26 -13.52
CA HIS A 347 -21.24 -14.34 -14.67
C HIS A 347 -22.66 -13.79 -14.91
N GLU A 348 -23.46 -13.62 -13.85
CA GLU A 348 -24.79 -12.97 -13.93
C GLU A 348 -24.68 -11.45 -14.08
N LYS A 349 -23.55 -10.87 -13.69
CA LYS A 349 -23.19 -9.44 -13.81
C LYS A 349 -21.82 -9.27 -14.45
N SER A 350 -21.59 -8.12 -15.09
CA SER A 350 -20.24 -7.73 -15.51
C SER A 350 -19.35 -7.46 -14.30
N LEU A 351 -18.03 -7.68 -14.43
CA LEU A 351 -17.06 -7.24 -13.42
C LEU A 351 -17.11 -5.72 -13.20
N ASP A 352 -17.58 -4.95 -14.19
CA ASP A 352 -17.73 -3.49 -14.11
C ASP A 352 -18.98 -3.01 -13.34
N GLU A 353 -19.87 -3.93 -12.96
CA GLU A 353 -20.93 -3.64 -11.98
C GLU A 353 -20.44 -3.71 -10.53
N PHE A 354 -19.21 -4.23 -10.31
CA PHE A 354 -18.55 -4.29 -9.01
C PHE A 354 -17.50 -3.18 -8.89
N SER A 355 -17.49 -2.54 -7.73
CA SER A 355 -16.58 -1.41 -7.48
C SER A 355 -15.12 -1.85 -7.49
N VAL A 356 -14.20 -0.91 -7.71
CA VAL A 356 -12.76 -1.18 -7.60
C VAL A 356 -12.40 -1.68 -6.19
N ALA A 357 -13.01 -1.14 -5.14
CA ALA A 357 -12.84 -1.64 -3.77
C ALA A 357 -13.20 -3.13 -3.64
N GLN A 358 -14.32 -3.55 -4.23
CA GLN A 358 -14.75 -4.95 -4.23
C GLN A 358 -13.80 -5.84 -5.04
N ARG A 359 -13.43 -5.43 -6.27
CA ARG A 359 -12.50 -6.19 -7.11
C ARG A 359 -11.11 -6.34 -6.49
N LEU A 360 -10.67 -5.39 -5.66
CA LEU A 360 -9.43 -5.48 -4.89
C LEU A 360 -9.58 -6.33 -3.61
N SER A 361 -10.72 -6.30 -2.93
CA SER A 361 -10.95 -7.11 -1.71
C SER A 361 -10.88 -8.62 -1.99
N TRP A 362 -11.31 -9.06 -3.18
CA TRP A 362 -11.18 -10.44 -3.68
C TRP A 362 -9.73 -10.97 -3.70
N ALA A 363 -8.74 -10.07 -3.66
CA ALA A 363 -7.30 -10.37 -3.59
C ALA A 363 -6.64 -10.00 -2.25
N ALA A 364 -7.35 -9.37 -1.31
CA ALA A 364 -6.76 -8.88 -0.07
C ALA A 364 -6.23 -10.00 0.84
N ASN A 365 -6.93 -11.14 0.88
CA ASN A 365 -6.54 -12.32 1.64
C ASN A 365 -5.67 -13.32 0.84
N ARG A 366 -5.13 -12.91 -0.32
CA ARG A 366 -4.36 -13.79 -1.23
C ARG A 366 -2.86 -13.48 -1.18
N THR A 367 -2.06 -14.54 -1.29
CA THR A 367 -0.60 -14.52 -1.20
C THR A 367 0.06 -14.79 -2.56
N THR A 368 1.24 -14.22 -2.77
CA THR A 368 2.02 -14.38 -4.00
C THR A 368 3.48 -14.69 -3.70
N THR A 369 4.15 -15.41 -4.60
CA THR A 369 5.57 -15.79 -4.43
C THR A 369 6.52 -14.67 -4.85
N ARG A 370 6.09 -13.82 -5.79
CA ARG A 370 6.71 -12.53 -6.10
C ARG A 370 5.81 -11.41 -5.64
N VAL A 371 6.38 -10.29 -5.23
CA VAL A 371 5.62 -9.13 -4.74
C VAL A 371 4.85 -8.46 -5.88
N GLU A 372 5.42 -8.41 -7.09
CA GLU A 372 4.78 -7.81 -8.26
C GLU A 372 3.55 -8.60 -8.75
N ASP A 373 3.49 -9.90 -8.46
CA ASP A 373 2.34 -10.75 -8.80
C ASP A 373 1.06 -10.31 -8.08
N ARG A 374 1.16 -9.55 -6.96
CA ARG A 374 -0.01 -8.91 -6.31
C ARG A 374 -0.78 -8.02 -7.28
N ALA A 375 -0.07 -7.41 -8.22
CA ALA A 375 -0.61 -6.59 -9.29
C ALA A 375 -0.85 -7.41 -10.57
N TYR A 376 0.10 -8.25 -10.96
CA TYR A 376 0.00 -8.98 -12.24
C TYR A 376 -1.10 -10.04 -12.29
N SER A 377 -1.50 -10.59 -11.13
CA SER A 377 -2.68 -11.49 -11.05
C SER A 377 -4.03 -10.79 -11.16
N LEU A 378 -4.05 -9.45 -11.13
CA LEU A 378 -5.27 -8.63 -11.21
C LEU A 378 -5.51 -7.98 -12.58
N LEU A 379 -4.55 -8.04 -13.52
CA LEU A 379 -4.63 -7.31 -14.80
C LEU A 379 -5.97 -7.50 -15.53
N GLY A 380 -6.41 -8.75 -15.71
CA GLY A 380 -7.66 -9.05 -16.40
C GLY A 380 -8.95 -8.82 -15.60
N ILE A 381 -8.86 -8.67 -14.27
CA ILE A 381 -10.01 -8.29 -13.40
C ILE A 381 -10.41 -6.81 -13.64
N PHE A 382 -9.50 -6.02 -14.21
CA PHE A 382 -9.68 -4.59 -14.52
C PHE A 382 -9.49 -4.23 -16.01
N ASP A 383 -9.34 -5.22 -16.90
CA ASP A 383 -8.97 -5.06 -18.33
C ASP A 383 -7.76 -4.13 -18.56
N ILE A 384 -6.70 -4.32 -17.75
CA ILE A 384 -5.47 -3.53 -17.78
C ILE A 384 -4.34 -4.31 -18.44
N ASN A 385 -3.92 -3.86 -19.61
CA ASN A 385 -2.65 -4.26 -20.20
C ASN A 385 -1.53 -3.29 -19.77
N MET A 386 -0.42 -3.86 -19.25
CA MET A 386 0.78 -3.13 -18.82
C MET A 386 2.04 -4.00 -18.83
N SER A 387 3.21 -3.38 -19.04
CA SER A 387 4.51 -4.08 -19.10
C SER A 387 4.87 -4.71 -17.75
N THR A 388 5.14 -6.02 -17.74
CA THR A 388 5.51 -6.78 -16.53
C THR A 388 7.00 -6.66 -16.23
N LEU A 389 7.36 -5.85 -15.24
CA LEU A 389 8.73 -5.59 -14.83
C LEU A 389 9.00 -6.28 -13.48
N TYR A 390 9.53 -7.50 -13.52
CA TYR A 390 9.98 -8.19 -12.31
C TYR A 390 11.27 -7.57 -11.78
N GLY A 391 11.30 -7.26 -10.48
CA GLY A 391 12.35 -6.48 -9.83
C GLY A 391 11.95 -5.05 -9.46
N GLU A 392 10.70 -4.61 -9.73
CA GLU A 392 10.23 -3.27 -9.34
C GLU A 392 9.54 -3.21 -7.96
N GLY A 393 9.28 -4.36 -7.33
CA GLY A 393 8.70 -4.41 -5.99
C GLY A 393 7.23 -3.96 -5.92
N GLU A 394 6.84 -3.36 -4.80
CA GLU A 394 5.49 -2.81 -4.56
C GLU A 394 5.08 -1.74 -5.60
N ARG A 395 6.04 -1.21 -6.38
CA ARG A 395 5.74 -0.28 -7.50
C ARG A 395 4.81 -0.91 -8.53
N ALA A 396 4.82 -2.23 -8.72
CA ALA A 396 3.90 -2.90 -9.63
C ALA A 396 2.43 -2.67 -9.22
N PHE A 397 2.12 -2.70 -7.91
CA PHE A 397 0.77 -2.44 -7.42
C PHE A 397 0.39 -0.96 -7.47
N ARG A 398 1.35 -0.05 -7.23
CA ARG A 398 1.17 1.38 -7.49
C ARG A 398 0.82 1.64 -8.96
N ARG A 399 1.55 1.02 -9.90
CA ARG A 399 1.29 1.11 -11.34
C ARG A 399 -0.08 0.55 -11.73
N LEU A 400 -0.52 -0.56 -11.14
CA LEU A 400 -1.88 -1.06 -11.35
C LEU A 400 -2.92 -0.01 -10.95
N GLN A 401 -2.78 0.62 -9.79
CA GLN A 401 -3.69 1.69 -9.34
C GLN A 401 -3.63 2.93 -10.27
N GLU A 402 -2.44 3.32 -10.75
CA GLU A 402 -2.23 4.39 -11.73
C GLU A 402 -2.82 4.06 -13.12
N GLU A 403 -3.00 2.78 -13.46
CA GLU A 403 -3.71 2.31 -14.68
C GLU A 403 -5.23 2.17 -14.46
N ILE A 404 -5.69 1.75 -13.27
CA ILE A 404 -7.11 1.71 -12.89
C ILE A 404 -7.68 3.12 -12.98
N LEU A 405 -7.07 4.11 -12.33
CA LEU A 405 -7.54 5.51 -12.35
C LEU A 405 -7.61 6.11 -13.77
N ARG A 406 -6.88 5.56 -14.73
CA ARG A 406 -6.90 6.04 -16.13
C ARG A 406 -7.99 5.39 -16.99
N ARG A 407 -8.49 4.22 -16.59
CA ARG A 407 -9.53 3.47 -17.32
C ARG A 407 -10.90 3.51 -16.64
N VAL A 408 -10.94 3.55 -15.31
CA VAL A 408 -12.14 3.38 -14.49
C VAL A 408 -12.36 4.62 -13.61
N PRO A 409 -13.40 5.43 -13.84
CA PRO A 409 -13.68 6.65 -13.07
C PRO A 409 -14.37 6.31 -11.73
N ASP A 410 -13.74 5.44 -10.94
CA ASP A 410 -14.26 4.85 -9.70
C ASP A 410 -13.43 5.33 -8.50
N GLN A 411 -14.04 6.07 -7.59
CA GLN A 411 -13.36 6.63 -6.40
C GLN A 411 -13.27 5.64 -5.22
N SER A 412 -13.92 4.47 -5.30
CA SER A 412 -13.79 3.41 -4.30
C SER A 412 -12.37 2.80 -4.27
N LEU A 413 -11.53 3.08 -5.28
CA LEU A 413 -10.10 2.83 -5.18
C LEU A 413 -9.45 3.48 -3.94
N PHE A 414 -9.96 4.64 -3.52
CA PHE A 414 -9.52 5.32 -2.30
C PHE A 414 -10.26 4.82 -1.04
N ALA A 415 -11.20 3.89 -1.17
CA ALA A 415 -11.99 3.34 -0.07
C ALA A 415 -11.43 1.99 0.44
N TRP A 416 -10.13 2.00 0.73
CA TRP A 416 -9.45 0.98 1.53
C TRP A 416 -9.54 1.32 3.03
N ARG A 417 -9.56 0.28 3.89
CA ARG A 417 -9.87 0.26 5.34
C ARG A 417 -11.36 0.41 5.71
N ASP A 418 -11.59 0.38 7.01
CA ASP A 418 -12.86 0.31 7.73
C ASP A 418 -13.66 1.61 7.68
N VAL A 419 -14.98 1.50 7.48
CA VAL A 419 -15.91 2.63 7.51
C VAL A 419 -16.38 2.84 8.93
N TYR A 420 -16.41 4.10 9.40
CA TYR A 420 -16.83 4.41 10.76
C TYR A 420 -18.26 3.91 11.07
N GLN A 421 -18.37 2.92 11.95
CA GLN A 421 -19.65 2.27 12.29
C GLN A 421 -20.37 2.87 13.51
N GLY A 422 -19.91 3.99 14.07
CA GLY A 422 -20.56 4.70 15.19
C GLY A 422 -21.80 5.55 14.80
N PRO A 423 -22.32 6.40 15.72
CA PRO A 423 -23.39 7.35 15.44
C PRO A 423 -23.08 8.29 14.25
N ASP A 424 -24.06 9.01 13.69
CA ASP A 424 -23.75 10.09 12.75
C ASP A 424 -23.09 11.24 13.52
N MET A 425 -21.76 11.32 13.48
CA MET A 425 -20.96 12.37 14.15
C MET A 425 -21.24 13.77 13.60
N SER A 426 -22.04 13.88 12.54
CA SER A 426 -22.45 15.14 11.95
C SER A 426 -23.81 15.62 12.50
N GLU A 427 -24.51 14.83 13.31
CA GLU A 427 -25.65 15.28 14.11
C GLU A 427 -25.19 15.93 15.44
N GLN A 428 -25.99 16.83 16.02
CA GLN A 428 -25.70 17.36 17.35
C GLN A 428 -26.06 16.32 18.42
N PRO A 429 -25.20 16.09 19.43
CA PRO A 429 -25.50 15.16 20.50
C PRO A 429 -26.75 15.59 21.29
N ILE A 430 -27.56 14.61 21.67
CA ILE A 430 -28.58 14.79 22.70
C ILE A 430 -27.85 15.09 24.01
N ALA A 431 -28.37 16.01 24.83
CA ALA A 431 -27.65 16.67 25.94
C ALA A 431 -27.15 15.78 27.11
N ASP A 432 -27.24 14.45 27.00
CA ASP A 432 -26.66 13.45 27.92
C ASP A 432 -25.53 12.60 27.27
N GLN A 433 -25.14 12.87 26.01
CA GLN A 433 -24.06 12.16 25.33
C GLN A 433 -22.69 12.77 25.66
N ALA A 434 -21.67 11.91 25.74
CA ALA A 434 -20.31 12.29 26.13
C ALA A 434 -19.65 13.23 25.10
N GLU A 435 -18.79 14.12 25.60
CA GLU A 435 -17.86 14.90 24.76
C GLU A 435 -16.93 13.92 24.02
N TYR A 436 -16.80 14.12 22.70
CA TYR A 436 -15.88 13.34 21.87
C TYR A 436 -14.55 14.11 21.72
N THR A 437 -13.44 13.43 21.98
CA THR A 437 -12.11 13.88 21.55
C THR A 437 -11.77 13.17 20.24
N LEU A 438 -11.40 13.95 19.22
CA LEU A 438 -11.12 13.49 17.86
C LEU A 438 -9.69 13.89 17.50
N ARG A 439 -8.80 12.92 17.32
CA ARG A 439 -7.39 13.16 17.03
C ARG A 439 -7.09 12.92 15.56
N CYS A 440 -6.78 13.98 14.84
CA CYS A 440 -6.40 13.91 13.43
C CYS A 440 -4.91 13.55 13.33
N LEU A 441 -4.62 12.40 12.71
CA LEU A 441 -3.30 11.79 12.63
C LEU A 441 -2.94 11.46 11.18
N GLU A 442 -1.67 11.62 10.81
CA GLU A 442 -1.16 11.28 9.49
C GLU A 442 -0.98 9.76 9.34
N TRP A 443 -1.29 9.19 8.18
CA TRP A 443 -0.80 7.86 7.85
C TRP A 443 0.69 7.93 7.45
N SER A 444 1.46 6.90 7.76
CA SER A 444 2.78 6.67 7.17
C SER A 444 2.77 5.34 6.40
N PRO A 445 3.10 5.32 5.09
CA PRO A 445 3.34 6.47 4.22
C PRO A 445 2.06 7.27 3.93
N ASN A 446 2.20 8.58 3.79
CA ASN A 446 1.12 9.58 3.84
C ASN A 446 0.29 9.68 2.53
N VAL A 447 0.14 8.58 1.79
CA VAL A 447 -0.35 8.59 0.39
C VAL A 447 -1.76 8.02 0.28
N LEU A 448 -2.55 8.56 -0.67
CA LEU A 448 -3.96 8.18 -0.88
C LEU A 448 -4.16 6.83 -1.60
N LEU A 449 -3.13 6.34 -2.31
CA LEU A 449 -3.10 5.00 -2.91
C LEU A 449 -2.69 3.96 -1.87
N ALA A 450 -3.35 2.80 -1.91
CA ALA A 450 -3.04 1.70 -0.99
C ALA A 450 -1.63 1.14 -1.26
N SER A 451 -0.92 0.73 -0.21
CA SER A 451 0.42 0.13 -0.33
C SER A 451 0.38 -1.30 -0.90
N SER A 452 -0.66 -2.08 -0.61
CA SER A 452 -0.85 -3.46 -1.05
C SER A 452 -2.32 -3.90 -0.87
N ASN A 453 -2.70 -5.03 -1.49
CA ASN A 453 -4.08 -5.57 -1.52
C ASN A 453 -4.69 -5.78 -0.13
N ASP A 454 -3.88 -6.07 0.89
CA ASP A 454 -4.32 -6.31 2.28
C ASP A 454 -5.15 -5.16 2.88
N ARG A 455 -4.97 -3.93 2.38
CA ARG A 455 -5.74 -2.75 2.82
C ARG A 455 -7.22 -2.80 2.40
N PHE A 456 -7.60 -3.70 1.50
CA PHE A 456 -8.99 -3.95 1.08
C PHE A 456 -9.62 -5.18 1.77
N SER A 457 -9.02 -5.70 2.85
CA SER A 457 -9.54 -6.88 3.58
C SER A 457 -10.70 -6.59 4.54
N ALA A 458 -10.96 -5.31 4.82
CA ALA A 458 -12.04 -4.83 5.70
C ALA A 458 -13.33 -4.54 4.91
N ASP A 459 -14.04 -3.44 5.24
CA ASP A 459 -15.34 -3.04 4.66
C ASP A 459 -15.35 -2.90 3.13
N SER A 460 -14.20 -2.82 2.44
CA SER A 460 -14.09 -2.66 0.97
C SER A 460 -14.87 -3.67 0.13
N GLY A 461 -15.15 -4.88 0.63
CA GLY A 461 -16.02 -5.87 -0.04
C GLY A 461 -17.51 -5.49 -0.10
N ASP A 462 -17.95 -4.58 0.77
CA ASP A 462 -19.33 -4.09 0.85
C ASP A 462 -19.46 -2.61 0.43
N ILE A 463 -18.44 -2.06 -0.25
CA ILE A 463 -18.47 -0.71 -0.84
C ILE A 463 -18.97 -0.75 -2.28
N GLN A 464 -20.01 0.03 -2.58
CA GLN A 464 -20.72 0.04 -3.87
C GLN A 464 -20.68 1.43 -4.52
N ILE A 465 -20.71 1.49 -5.85
CA ILE A 465 -20.72 2.76 -6.59
C ILE A 465 -22.12 3.37 -6.61
N VAL A 466 -22.17 4.67 -6.34
CA VAL A 466 -23.42 5.44 -6.26
C VAL A 466 -23.78 5.95 -7.66
N PRO A 467 -24.98 5.62 -8.20
CA PRO A 467 -25.36 6.02 -9.56
C PRO A 467 -25.33 7.53 -9.76
N HIS A 468 -24.92 7.99 -10.96
CA HIS A 468 -24.80 9.42 -11.29
C HIS A 468 -26.06 10.24 -10.95
N ALA A 469 -27.26 9.70 -11.18
CA ALA A 469 -28.53 10.36 -10.83
C ALA A 469 -28.77 10.56 -9.31
N VAL A 470 -27.97 9.95 -8.44
CA VAL A 470 -27.90 10.28 -7.01
C VAL A 470 -26.92 11.43 -6.78
N LEU A 471 -25.72 11.36 -7.37
CA LEU A 471 -24.70 12.41 -7.31
C LEU A 471 -25.22 13.75 -7.86
N ASP A 472 -25.96 13.73 -8.96
CA ASP A 472 -26.61 14.91 -9.56
C ASP A 472 -27.62 15.56 -8.60
N ARG A 473 -28.43 14.76 -7.90
CA ARG A 473 -29.38 15.26 -6.89
C ARG A 473 -28.68 15.84 -5.67
N LEU A 474 -27.52 15.29 -5.31
CA LEU A 474 -26.63 15.85 -4.29
C LEU A 474 -25.82 17.06 -4.77
N GLN A 475 -25.88 17.39 -6.07
CA GLN A 475 -25.08 18.42 -6.77
C GLN A 475 -23.57 18.15 -6.73
N LEU A 476 -23.18 16.87 -6.71
CA LEU A 476 -21.81 16.36 -6.72
C LEU A 476 -21.46 15.70 -8.07
N SER A 477 -22.06 16.19 -9.15
CA SER A 477 -21.93 15.64 -10.51
C SER A 477 -20.50 15.67 -11.06
N SER A 478 -19.59 16.46 -10.48
CA SER A 478 -18.16 16.44 -10.80
C SER A 478 -17.48 15.10 -10.48
N LEU A 479 -18.01 14.30 -9.54
CA LEU A 479 -17.54 12.94 -9.29
C LEU A 479 -17.83 12.00 -10.47
N SER A 480 -18.91 12.26 -11.21
CA SER A 480 -19.27 11.52 -12.44
C SER A 480 -18.35 11.82 -13.62
N THR A 481 -17.55 12.90 -13.55
CA THR A 481 -16.69 13.40 -14.65
C THR A 481 -15.26 13.68 -14.18
N ILE A 482 -14.78 12.95 -13.17
CA ILE A 482 -13.46 13.14 -12.59
C ILE A 482 -12.36 12.57 -13.50
N GLU A 483 -11.32 13.38 -13.77
CA GLU A 483 -10.17 12.98 -14.58
C GLU A 483 -8.92 12.80 -13.72
N TYR A 484 -8.06 11.84 -14.09
CA TYR A 484 -6.81 11.51 -13.41
C TYR A 484 -5.63 11.67 -14.38
N THR A 485 -4.98 12.84 -14.36
CA THR A 485 -3.90 13.20 -15.28
C THR A 485 -2.53 12.96 -14.65
N PRO A 486 -1.65 12.10 -15.21
CA PRO A 486 -0.27 11.97 -14.75
C PRO A 486 0.50 13.30 -14.87
N SER A 487 1.31 13.63 -13.86
CA SER A 487 2.12 14.86 -13.81
C SER A 487 3.44 14.61 -13.05
N PRO A 488 4.45 15.50 -13.17
CA PRO A 488 5.71 15.37 -12.43
C PRO A 488 5.56 15.35 -10.89
N GLN A 489 4.41 15.81 -10.37
CA GLN A 489 4.09 15.88 -8.94
C GLN A 489 3.27 14.67 -8.44
N GLY A 490 2.85 13.76 -9.32
CA GLY A 490 1.88 12.71 -9.03
C GLY A 490 0.66 12.76 -9.97
N ILE A 491 -0.47 12.19 -9.55
CA ILE A 491 -1.72 12.22 -10.31
C ILE A 491 -2.48 13.50 -9.98
N ARG A 492 -2.63 14.40 -10.96
CA ARG A 492 -3.47 15.59 -10.86
C ARG A 492 -4.94 15.21 -11.07
N THR A 493 -5.82 15.65 -10.18
CA THR A 493 -7.27 15.45 -10.28
C THR A 493 -8.06 16.61 -9.65
N GLN A 494 -9.39 16.56 -9.70
CA GLN A 494 -10.28 17.50 -9.00
C GLN A 494 -11.25 16.72 -8.11
N ILE A 495 -11.26 17.00 -6.80
CA ILE A 495 -12.08 16.25 -5.84
C ILE A 495 -12.86 17.21 -4.93
N PRO A 496 -14.11 16.90 -4.54
CA PRO A 496 -14.85 17.69 -3.55
C PRO A 496 -14.26 17.45 -2.15
N LEU A 497 -13.81 18.53 -1.51
CA LEU A 497 -13.28 18.54 -0.14
C LEU A 497 -14.23 19.27 0.80
N LEU A 498 -14.54 18.63 1.93
CA LEU A 498 -15.29 19.20 3.06
C LEU A 498 -14.34 19.30 4.28
N PRO A 499 -14.05 20.50 4.84
CA PRO A 499 -13.17 20.60 6.02
C PRO A 499 -13.69 19.78 7.21
N LEU A 500 -12.81 19.06 7.92
CA LEU A 500 -13.21 18.18 9.06
C LEU A 500 -13.99 18.94 10.14
N SER A 501 -13.56 20.17 10.44
CA SER A 501 -14.20 21.09 11.38
C SER A 501 -15.60 21.59 10.95
N ARG A 502 -16.10 21.14 9.78
CA ARG A 502 -17.45 21.37 9.28
C ARG A 502 -18.27 20.08 9.12
N TYR A 503 -17.65 18.91 9.24
CA TYR A 503 -18.32 17.61 9.30
C TYR A 503 -18.66 17.23 10.75
N PHE A 504 -17.69 17.33 11.65
CA PHE A 504 -17.82 16.99 13.07
C PHE A 504 -18.68 18.02 13.85
N PRO A 505 -19.22 17.65 15.03
CA PRO A 505 -20.15 18.49 15.76
C PRO A 505 -19.39 19.54 16.58
N GLN A 506 -20.00 20.71 16.80
CA GLN A 506 -19.38 21.83 17.53
C GLN A 506 -19.01 21.53 19.00
N SER A 507 -19.50 20.40 19.53
CA SER A 507 -19.23 19.88 20.87
C SER A 507 -18.09 18.84 20.92
N ALA A 508 -17.46 18.51 19.79
CA ALA A 508 -16.30 17.64 19.78
C ALA A 508 -15.00 18.45 19.88
N THR A 509 -14.08 18.02 20.72
CA THR A 509 -12.72 18.56 20.81
C THR A 509 -11.88 17.93 19.72
N ILE A 510 -11.47 18.71 18.71
CA ILE A 510 -10.62 18.22 17.62
C ILE A 510 -9.16 18.60 17.89
N GLU A 511 -8.33 17.60 18.13
CA GLU A 511 -6.88 17.71 18.29
C GLU A 511 -6.22 17.43 16.93
N TYR A 512 -5.42 18.38 16.43
CA TYR A 512 -4.63 18.21 15.20
C TYR A 512 -3.17 18.04 15.58
N LEU A 513 -2.60 16.87 15.29
CA LEU A 513 -1.21 16.56 15.62
C LEU A 513 -0.26 16.89 14.45
N ASN A 514 1.04 16.89 14.72
CA ASN A 514 2.12 17.06 13.73
C ASN A 514 2.18 18.42 13.00
N GLU A 515 1.97 19.54 13.70
CA GLU A 515 2.07 20.94 13.19
C GLU A 515 1.12 21.34 12.03
N ILE A 516 0.41 20.41 11.40
CA ILE A 516 -0.49 20.69 10.27
C ILE A 516 -1.72 21.47 10.75
N PRO A 517 -1.98 22.70 10.25
CA PRO A 517 -3.13 23.49 10.68
C PRO A 517 -4.46 22.79 10.41
N GLY A 518 -5.38 22.80 11.37
CA GLY A 518 -6.71 22.18 11.25
C GLY A 518 -7.58 22.66 10.08
N SER A 519 -7.24 23.80 9.48
CA SER A 519 -7.84 24.33 8.24
C SER A 519 -7.43 23.57 6.96
N GLN A 520 -6.40 22.72 7.04
CA GLN A 520 -5.90 21.89 5.94
C GLN A 520 -6.39 20.43 6.00
N TRP A 521 -7.28 20.09 6.93
CA TRP A 521 -7.83 18.74 7.10
C TRP A 521 -9.25 18.65 6.54
N TYR A 522 -9.52 17.62 5.74
CA TYR A 522 -10.76 17.45 4.97
C TYR A 522 -11.28 16.00 4.99
N LEU A 523 -12.55 15.84 4.68
CA LEU A 523 -13.08 14.65 4.01
C LEU A 523 -13.05 14.88 2.50
N ALA A 524 -12.34 14.03 1.76
CA ALA A 524 -12.48 13.90 0.31
C ALA A 524 -13.70 13.04 0.00
N ILE A 525 -14.72 13.63 -0.62
CA ILE A 525 -15.99 12.95 -0.91
C ILE A 525 -15.81 12.02 -2.12
N LEU A 526 -16.21 10.76 -1.97
CA LEU A 526 -16.08 9.70 -2.97
C LEU A 526 -17.47 9.35 -3.55
N GLY A 527 -17.54 8.96 -4.82
CA GLY A 527 -18.77 8.50 -5.50
C GLY A 527 -19.24 7.09 -5.12
N CYS A 528 -18.95 6.64 -3.90
CA CYS A 528 -19.31 5.32 -3.39
C CYS A 528 -19.97 5.39 -2.00
N GLU A 529 -20.74 4.36 -1.66
CA GLU A 529 -21.38 4.18 -0.35
C GLU A 529 -21.06 2.79 0.23
N HIS A 530 -21.19 2.63 1.53
CA HIS A 530 -21.09 1.32 2.18
C HIS A 530 -22.48 0.71 2.35
N LYS A 531 -22.63 -0.57 2.04
CA LYS A 531 -23.89 -1.34 2.07
C LYS A 531 -24.62 -1.33 3.42
N SER A 532 -23.92 -1.08 4.54
CA SER A 532 -24.57 -0.89 5.86
C SER A 532 -25.21 0.50 6.05
N ARG A 533 -24.89 1.48 5.19
CA ARG A 533 -25.35 2.88 5.24
C ARG A 533 -25.79 3.38 3.85
N PRO A 534 -26.77 2.74 3.19
CA PRO A 534 -27.21 3.12 1.85
C PRO A 534 -27.75 4.56 1.82
N GLY A 535 -27.48 5.29 0.74
CA GLY A 535 -27.79 6.72 0.60
C GLY A 535 -26.83 7.67 1.34
N SER A 536 -25.68 7.17 1.81
CA SER A 536 -24.62 7.97 2.45
C SER A 536 -23.28 7.77 1.73
N LEU A 537 -22.75 8.83 1.11
CA LEU A 537 -21.45 8.78 0.44
C LEU A 537 -20.32 8.53 1.44
N LEU A 538 -19.20 7.99 1.00
CA LEU A 538 -17.99 7.91 1.82
C LEU A 538 -17.14 9.17 1.65
N GLY A 539 -16.67 9.72 2.77
CA GLY A 539 -15.66 10.76 2.84
C GLY A 539 -14.36 10.20 3.41
N ARG A 540 -13.25 10.27 2.66
CA ARG A 540 -11.94 9.84 3.15
C ARG A 540 -11.23 10.94 3.91
N VAL A 541 -10.71 10.64 5.10
CA VAL A 541 -9.88 11.54 5.90
C VAL A 541 -8.57 11.81 5.16
N CYS A 542 -8.34 13.09 4.88
CA CYS A 542 -7.18 13.55 4.14
C CYS A 542 -6.77 14.95 4.61
N TYR A 543 -5.57 15.35 4.24
CA TYR A 543 -5.07 16.70 4.50
C TYR A 543 -4.19 17.18 3.36
N ILE A 544 -3.93 18.49 3.34
CA ILE A 544 -3.03 19.12 2.37
C ILE A 544 -1.86 19.75 3.12
N SER A 545 -0.68 19.15 2.96
CA SER A 545 0.54 19.66 3.62
C SER A 545 0.82 21.12 3.17
N PRO A 546 1.17 22.05 4.09
CA PRO A 546 1.45 23.45 3.77
C PRO A 546 2.68 23.67 2.83
N SER A 547 2.50 23.43 1.53
CA SER A 547 3.58 23.50 0.56
C SER A 547 3.85 24.94 0.11
N GLY A 548 5.07 25.43 0.34
CA GLY A 548 5.56 26.70 -0.22
C GLY A 548 5.75 26.70 -1.74
N THR A 549 5.36 25.61 -2.42
CA THR A 549 5.51 25.40 -3.87
C THR A 549 4.24 25.69 -4.66
N GLY A 550 3.10 25.95 -3.99
CA GLY A 550 1.80 26.14 -4.64
C GLY A 550 1.20 24.86 -5.22
N VAL A 551 1.63 23.69 -4.72
CA VAL A 551 1.14 22.37 -5.14
C VAL A 551 0.34 21.76 -3.99
N ASP A 552 -0.99 21.70 -4.17
CA ASP A 552 -1.91 21.07 -3.23
C ASP A 552 -1.78 19.53 -3.29
N LEU A 553 -0.80 19.00 -2.54
CA LEU A 553 -0.58 17.56 -2.40
C LEU A 553 -1.64 16.97 -1.46
N LEU A 554 -2.41 15.98 -1.91
CA LEU A 554 -3.45 15.34 -1.09
C LEU A 554 -2.90 14.09 -0.40
N CYS A 555 -2.71 14.21 0.90
CA CYS A 555 -2.16 13.17 1.77
C CYS A 555 -3.27 12.44 2.53
N SER A 556 -3.05 11.17 2.88
CA SER A 556 -4.02 10.38 3.67
C SER A 556 -3.76 10.54 5.17
N GLY A 557 -4.83 10.68 5.95
CA GLY A 557 -4.79 10.60 7.40
C GLY A 557 -5.90 9.70 7.95
N TYR A 558 -6.11 9.73 9.25
CA TYR A 558 -7.19 9.08 9.98
C TYR A 558 -7.62 9.93 11.17
N VAL A 559 -8.72 9.55 11.82
CA VAL A 559 -9.18 10.17 13.07
C VAL A 559 -9.28 9.11 14.15
N GLU A 560 -8.47 9.20 15.20
CA GLU A 560 -8.67 8.43 16.44
C GLU A 560 -9.86 9.03 17.21
N VAL A 561 -10.83 8.19 17.54
CA VAL A 561 -12.13 8.58 18.14
C VAL A 561 -12.20 8.15 19.60
N SER A 562 -12.23 9.10 20.52
CA SER A 562 -12.40 8.85 21.96
C SER A 562 -13.71 9.46 22.49
N PRO A 563 -14.53 8.73 23.25
CA PRO A 563 -14.41 7.31 23.55
C PRO A 563 -14.61 6.44 22.29
N ALA A 564 -13.88 5.32 22.23
CA ALA A 564 -13.92 4.37 21.12
C ALA A 564 -15.34 3.94 20.76
N PRO A 565 -15.69 3.83 19.46
CA PRO A 565 -17.03 3.48 19.04
C PRO A 565 -17.41 2.06 19.48
N SER A 566 -18.69 1.84 19.77
CA SER A 566 -19.18 0.52 20.22
C SER A 566 -19.11 -0.59 19.15
N ARG A 567 -18.77 -0.22 17.90
CA ARG A 567 -18.53 -1.07 16.72
C ARG A 567 -17.61 -0.35 15.74
N GLY A 568 -16.81 -1.11 15.00
CA GLY A 568 -15.84 -0.60 14.03
C GLY A 568 -14.45 -0.37 14.64
N ASP A 569 -13.53 0.09 13.81
CA ASP A 569 -12.21 0.60 14.21
C ASP A 569 -12.35 1.87 15.07
N ASP A 570 -11.43 2.11 16.01
CA ASP A 570 -11.32 3.37 16.76
C ASP A 570 -10.40 4.39 16.07
N GLN A 571 -9.72 4.00 14.98
CA GLN A 571 -8.89 4.84 14.11
C GLN A 571 -9.39 4.90 12.63
N PRO A 572 -10.69 5.16 12.36
CA PRO A 572 -11.25 5.22 11.00
C PRO A 572 -10.63 6.30 10.10
N ASP A 573 -10.52 5.99 8.81
CA ASP A 573 -10.22 6.95 7.75
C ASP A 573 -11.35 7.13 6.71
N LEU A 574 -12.47 6.40 6.83
CA LEU A 574 -13.67 6.55 5.99
C LEU A 574 -14.90 6.90 6.84
N PHE A 575 -15.47 8.08 6.61
CA PHE A 575 -16.65 8.57 7.32
C PHE A 575 -17.89 8.67 6.41
N PRO A 576 -19.07 8.21 6.84
CA PRO A 576 -20.29 8.30 6.06
C PRO A 576 -20.89 9.73 6.07
N LEU A 577 -21.32 10.17 4.89
CA LEU A 577 -21.89 11.48 4.60
C LEU A 577 -23.35 11.30 4.13
N SER A 578 -24.31 11.44 5.05
CA SER A 578 -25.73 11.35 4.69
C SER A 578 -26.13 12.47 3.73
N SER A 579 -27.26 12.29 3.02
CA SER A 579 -27.81 13.35 2.16
C SER A 579 -28.07 14.67 2.94
N ALA A 580 -28.47 14.58 4.22
CA ALA A 580 -28.67 15.74 5.09
C ALA A 580 -27.34 16.39 5.53
N THR A 581 -26.31 15.58 5.79
CA THR A 581 -24.94 16.05 6.04
C THR A 581 -24.42 16.85 4.85
N ILE A 582 -24.56 16.32 3.63
CA ILE A 582 -24.12 16.96 2.38
C ILE A 582 -24.90 18.25 2.12
N GLU A 583 -26.20 18.29 2.40
CA GLU A 583 -27.00 19.50 2.25
C GLU A 583 -26.64 20.59 3.27
N ARG A 584 -26.51 20.23 4.56
CA ARG A 584 -26.11 21.16 5.63
C ARG A 584 -24.72 21.75 5.41
N CYS A 585 -23.77 20.93 4.96
CA CYS A 585 -22.38 21.33 4.77
C CYS A 585 -22.09 21.90 3.37
N ARG A 586 -23.12 22.06 2.51
CA ARG A 586 -22.99 22.38 1.07
C ARG A 586 -22.14 23.61 0.76
N GLU A 587 -22.27 24.69 1.51
CA GLU A 587 -21.50 25.93 1.33
C GLU A 587 -20.02 25.81 1.76
N HIS A 588 -19.62 24.67 2.33
CA HIS A 588 -18.24 24.37 2.72
C HIS A 588 -17.61 23.26 1.86
N ILE A 589 -18.37 22.61 0.98
CA ILE A 589 -17.84 21.63 0.03
C ILE A 589 -17.20 22.40 -1.14
N THR A 590 -15.91 22.20 -1.35
CA THR A 590 -15.15 22.89 -2.40
C THR A 590 -14.52 21.90 -3.38
N LEU A 591 -14.73 22.10 -4.68
CA LEU A 591 -14.07 21.29 -5.72
C LEU A 591 -12.63 21.81 -5.90
N LYS A 592 -11.66 21.10 -5.34
CA LYS A 592 -10.25 21.54 -5.34
C LYS A 592 -9.43 20.72 -6.34
N THR A 593 -8.57 21.39 -7.12
CA THR A 593 -7.54 20.70 -7.90
C THR A 593 -6.44 20.25 -6.95
N VAL A 594 -6.10 18.96 -6.97
CA VAL A 594 -5.14 18.35 -6.05
C VAL A 594 -4.21 17.38 -6.78
N TYR A 595 -3.13 17.02 -6.11
CA TYR A 595 -2.11 16.08 -6.59
C TYR A 595 -2.00 14.90 -5.62
N ILE A 596 -2.43 13.72 -6.05
CA ILE A 596 -2.16 12.47 -5.33
C ILE A 596 -0.70 12.14 -5.59
N SER A 597 0.13 12.21 -4.55
CA SER A 597 1.57 11.99 -4.69
C SER A 597 1.90 10.61 -5.23
N HIS A 598 2.95 10.51 -6.04
CA HIS A 598 3.69 9.25 -6.05
C HIS A 598 4.36 9.13 -4.66
N PRO A 599 4.21 8.01 -3.93
CA PRO A 599 5.03 7.75 -2.75
C PRO A 599 6.51 7.89 -3.11
N GLU A 600 7.34 8.25 -2.13
CA GLU A 600 8.75 8.61 -2.34
C GLU A 600 9.51 7.60 -3.22
N ARG A 601 10.61 8.07 -3.82
CA ARG A 601 11.54 7.16 -4.51
C ARG A 601 11.93 6.08 -3.51
N ALA A 602 11.71 4.82 -3.87
CA ALA A 602 12.06 3.70 -3.01
C ALA A 602 13.51 3.85 -2.55
N SER A 603 13.68 4.12 -1.25
CA SER A 603 14.95 3.93 -0.60
C SER A 603 15.29 2.42 -0.69
N THR A 604 16.55 2.05 -0.50
CA THR A 604 16.96 0.64 -0.48
C THR A 604 16.54 -0.08 0.82
N GLN A 605 15.60 0.49 1.57
CA GLN A 605 15.00 -0.03 2.79
C GLN A 605 13.53 -0.34 2.50
N SER A 606 13.16 -1.62 2.53
CA SER A 606 11.77 -2.05 2.46
C SER A 606 11.01 -1.59 3.72
N ASP A 607 9.68 -1.44 3.64
CA ASP A 607 8.83 -1.02 4.78
C ASP A 607 8.97 -1.92 6.03
N THR A 608 9.50 -3.14 5.86
CA THR A 608 9.85 -4.06 6.96
C THR A 608 11.13 -3.67 7.73
N ARG A 609 11.82 -2.59 7.34
CA ARG A 609 13.01 -2.00 8.00
C ARG A 609 13.14 -0.49 7.76
N ASP A 610 12.10 0.31 8.06
CA ASP A 610 12.36 1.69 8.45
C ASP A 610 13.34 1.66 9.65
N PRO A 611 14.51 2.31 9.58
CA PRO A 611 15.51 2.24 10.64
C PRO A 611 15.08 2.88 11.96
N ARG A 612 13.95 3.60 11.99
CA ARG A 612 13.33 4.09 13.23
C ARG A 612 12.69 3.00 14.09
N TYR A 613 12.58 1.76 13.59
CA TYR A 613 12.13 0.57 14.33
C TYR A 613 13.31 -0.37 14.67
N GLN A 614 14.52 0.17 14.84
CA GLN A 614 15.70 -0.60 15.24
C GLN A 614 16.31 0.00 16.52
N PRO A 615 16.67 -0.81 17.52
CA PRO A 615 17.22 -0.31 18.77
C PRO A 615 18.61 0.29 18.54
N HIS A 616 18.93 1.30 19.35
CA HIS A 616 20.22 1.96 19.37
C HIS A 616 21.32 1.04 19.90
N LYS A 617 22.49 1.07 19.23
CA LYS A 617 23.70 0.40 19.73
C LYS A 617 24.69 1.38 20.37
N THR A 618 24.48 2.66 20.10
CA THR A 618 25.23 3.84 20.56
C THR A 618 24.50 5.06 19.97
N ILE A 619 24.89 6.27 20.35
CA ILE A 619 24.48 7.53 19.71
C ILE A 619 25.73 8.20 19.15
N ASN A 620 25.62 8.72 17.92
CA ASN A 620 26.63 9.56 17.28
C ASN A 620 26.02 10.96 17.05
N LEU A 621 26.67 12.01 17.52
CA LEU A 621 26.22 13.39 17.32
C LEU A 621 26.95 14.05 16.14
N LEU A 622 26.20 14.76 15.30
CA LEU A 622 26.66 15.28 14.01
C LEU A 622 26.36 16.78 13.86
N LEU A 623 27.38 17.64 13.85
CA LEU A 623 27.18 19.07 13.59
C LEU A 623 27.15 19.36 12.08
N ARG A 624 25.98 19.73 11.54
CA ARG A 624 25.80 20.04 10.10
C ARG A 624 26.67 21.23 9.68
N ARG A 625 27.14 21.20 8.42
CA ARG A 625 27.86 22.34 7.82
C ARG A 625 27.06 23.64 7.89
N LYS A 626 25.75 23.62 7.63
CA LYS A 626 24.88 24.81 7.74
C LYS A 626 24.93 25.41 9.16
N THR A 627 24.90 24.59 10.20
CA THR A 627 25.01 25.04 11.60
C THR A 627 26.39 25.63 11.89
N ARG A 628 27.48 25.01 11.42
CA ARG A 628 28.84 25.58 11.53
C ARG A 628 28.98 26.92 10.81
N ASP A 629 28.44 27.02 9.60
CA ASP A 629 28.51 28.24 8.79
C ASP A 629 27.64 29.37 9.40
N ALA A 630 26.52 29.04 10.07
CA ALA A 630 25.69 29.99 10.82
C ALA A 630 26.36 30.46 12.13
N LEU A 631 26.86 29.54 12.98
CA LEU A 631 27.61 29.88 14.20
C LEU A 631 28.86 30.72 13.88
N ARG A 632 29.52 30.45 12.75
CA ARG A 632 30.62 31.28 12.23
C ARG A 632 30.18 32.68 11.84
N ALA A 633 28.99 32.84 11.24
CA ALA A 633 28.44 34.16 10.94
C ALA A 633 28.08 34.97 12.21
N GLN A 634 27.85 34.29 13.34
CA GLN A 634 27.68 34.89 14.67
C GLN A 634 29.00 35.14 15.42
N GLY A 635 30.14 34.73 14.87
CA GLY A 635 31.47 34.92 15.46
C GLY A 635 32.07 33.71 16.21
N TYR A 636 31.46 32.52 16.13
CA TYR A 636 31.94 31.33 16.83
C TYR A 636 32.60 30.31 15.90
N MET A 637 33.76 29.77 16.30
CA MET A 637 34.31 28.54 15.74
C MET A 637 33.73 27.34 16.50
N ALA A 638 33.04 26.46 15.77
CA ALA A 638 32.36 25.30 16.33
C ALA A 638 33.06 23.98 16.00
N GLU A 639 33.69 23.36 17.00
CA GLU A 639 34.36 22.06 16.92
C GLU A 639 33.57 21.00 17.69
N LEU A 640 33.24 19.88 17.03
CA LEU A 640 32.56 18.74 17.66
C LEU A 640 33.50 17.54 17.72
N ARG A 641 33.74 17.04 18.93
CA ARG A 641 34.51 15.84 19.24
C ARG A 641 33.55 14.72 19.65
N GLY A 642 33.66 13.55 19.01
CA GLY A 642 32.93 12.33 19.40
C GLY A 642 33.57 11.60 20.60
N PRO A 643 33.03 10.43 20.98
CA PRO A 643 33.48 9.65 22.12
C PRO A 643 34.95 9.20 22.06
N ASP A 644 35.52 8.90 23.23
CA ASP A 644 36.84 8.30 23.37
C ASP A 644 36.82 7.07 24.28
N GLU A 645 37.96 6.36 24.38
CA GLU A 645 38.08 5.11 25.15
C GLU A 645 37.80 5.28 26.65
N GLY A 646 37.87 6.50 27.20
CA GLY A 646 37.52 6.81 28.59
C GLY A 646 36.05 7.17 28.78
N HIS A 647 35.40 7.71 27.74
CA HIS A 647 34.04 8.23 27.81
C HIS A 647 33.23 7.80 26.57
N PRO A 648 32.85 6.51 26.47
CA PRO A 648 32.30 5.93 25.24
C PRO A 648 30.91 6.45 24.85
N THR A 649 30.22 7.19 25.73
CA THR A 649 28.93 7.84 25.45
C THR A 649 28.99 9.37 25.44
N THR A 650 30.16 9.97 25.67
CA THR A 650 30.29 11.44 25.78
C THR A 650 30.71 12.07 24.46
N HIS A 651 30.12 13.21 24.10
CA HIS A 651 30.57 14.08 23.01
C HIS A 651 30.81 15.50 23.54
N TRP A 652 31.73 16.22 22.93
CA TRP A 652 32.05 17.60 23.34
C TRP A 652 31.94 18.55 22.16
N LEU A 653 31.08 19.56 22.29
CA LEU A 653 30.97 20.68 21.37
C LEU A 653 31.64 21.92 21.98
N THR A 654 32.70 22.40 21.36
CA THR A 654 33.39 23.64 21.74
C THR A 654 33.01 24.76 20.78
N LEU A 655 32.47 25.85 21.32
CA LEU A 655 32.09 27.06 20.59
C LEU A 655 32.99 28.21 21.07
N SER A 656 34.03 28.53 20.31
CA SER A 656 35.03 29.54 20.68
C SER A 656 34.79 30.87 19.97
N SER A 657 34.75 31.96 20.73
CA SER A 657 34.76 33.35 20.26
C SER A 657 35.96 34.11 20.84
N ASP A 658 36.19 35.35 20.38
CA ASP A 658 37.27 36.20 20.91
C ASP A 658 37.08 36.58 22.41
N ASP A 659 35.82 36.69 22.87
CA ASP A 659 35.46 37.10 24.24
C ASP A 659 35.42 35.92 25.24
N HIS A 660 35.02 34.73 24.77
CA HIS A 660 34.67 33.58 25.61
C HIS A 660 34.54 32.26 24.81
N THR A 661 34.65 31.14 25.52
CA THR A 661 34.40 29.79 24.99
C THR A 661 33.22 29.16 25.73
N ILE A 662 32.32 28.52 24.98
CA ILE A 662 31.24 27.69 25.52
C ILE A 662 31.58 26.23 25.21
N THR A 663 31.53 25.35 26.21
CA THR A 663 31.70 23.90 26.05
C THR A 663 30.42 23.19 26.46
N VAL A 664 29.85 22.43 25.53
CA VAL A 664 28.71 21.53 25.78
C VAL A 664 29.23 20.10 25.83
N GLU A 665 28.98 19.42 26.94
CA GLU A 665 29.33 18.02 27.18
C GLU A 665 28.05 17.19 27.15
N TYR A 666 27.81 16.52 26.02
CA TYR A 666 26.66 15.64 25.81
C TYR A 666 26.98 14.24 26.31
N ARG A 667 26.18 13.68 27.21
CA ARG A 667 26.30 12.32 27.75
C ARG A 667 25.02 11.55 27.40
N HIS A 668 25.13 10.31 26.92
CA HIS A 668 23.94 9.50 26.61
C HIS A 668 23.92 8.16 27.35
N THR A 669 22.70 7.68 27.57
CA THR A 669 22.32 6.45 28.25
C THR A 669 21.30 5.70 27.38
N LEU A 670 21.42 4.38 27.32
CA LEU A 670 20.55 3.51 26.52
C LEU A 670 20.02 2.39 27.40
N GLU A 671 18.70 2.29 27.55
CA GLU A 671 18.01 1.28 28.35
C GLU A 671 17.17 0.33 27.46
N ASP A 672 16.57 -0.70 28.08
CA ASP A 672 15.86 -1.83 27.44
C ASP A 672 16.53 -2.36 26.15
N ASP A 673 17.76 -2.89 26.25
CA ASP A 673 18.55 -3.38 25.11
C ASP A 673 18.77 -2.35 23.96
N GLY A 674 18.61 -1.05 24.26
CA GLY A 674 18.74 0.05 23.30
C GLY A 674 17.41 0.56 22.74
N TRP A 675 16.27 0.22 23.36
CA TRP A 675 14.94 0.73 22.97
C TRP A 675 14.53 2.02 23.69
N ASP A 676 15.20 2.43 24.77
CA ASP A 676 14.98 3.73 25.40
C ASP A 676 16.26 4.58 25.36
N LEU A 677 16.13 5.89 25.10
CA LEU A 677 17.24 6.85 25.01
C LEU A 677 17.06 7.99 26.02
N GLU A 678 18.11 8.23 26.81
CA GLU A 678 18.29 9.44 27.61
C GLU A 678 19.56 10.16 27.11
N ALA A 679 19.48 11.47 26.93
CA ALA A 679 20.60 12.31 26.54
C ALA A 679 20.64 13.58 27.39
N GLU A 680 21.74 13.82 28.09
CA GLU A 680 21.99 14.99 28.93
C GLU A 680 23.06 15.88 28.28
N ALA A 681 22.97 17.20 28.43
CA ALA A 681 23.97 18.16 27.95
C ALA A 681 24.35 19.19 29.01
N ASP A 682 25.55 19.05 29.59
CA ASP A 682 26.17 20.05 30.48
C ASP A 682 26.74 21.22 29.66
N VAL A 683 26.20 22.43 29.79
CA VAL A 683 26.76 23.64 29.18
C VAL A 683 27.55 24.44 30.22
N LYS A 684 28.84 24.66 29.92
CA LYS A 684 29.77 25.45 30.72
C LYS A 684 30.33 26.59 29.85
N MET A 685 30.57 27.76 30.44
CA MET A 685 31.14 28.92 29.75
C MET A 685 32.38 29.43 30.49
N SER A 686 33.45 29.71 29.75
CA SER A 686 34.73 30.20 30.28
C SER A 686 35.24 31.40 29.48
N ARG A 687 36.21 32.15 30.02
CA ARG A 687 36.83 33.32 29.37
C ARG A 687 38.34 33.17 29.30
N PRO A 688 39.01 33.69 28.24
CA PRO A 688 40.45 33.83 28.22
C PRO A 688 40.95 34.67 29.40
N ALA A 689 41.96 34.19 30.12
CA ALA A 689 42.47 34.84 31.32
C ALA A 689 43.37 36.05 30.97
N LEU A 690 42.80 37.26 31.04
CA LEU A 690 43.55 38.52 30.96
C LEU A 690 43.95 39.00 32.38
N ASP A 691 45.06 38.45 32.88
CA ASP A 691 45.88 38.88 34.05
C ASP A 691 45.20 39.14 35.41
N VAL A 692 43.89 38.91 35.56
CA VAL A 692 43.19 38.85 36.86
C VAL A 692 42.40 37.55 36.94
N ALA A 693 42.69 36.75 37.98
CA ALA A 693 42.00 35.48 38.21
C ALA A 693 40.52 35.71 38.54
N GLY A 694 39.64 35.22 37.64
CA GLY A 694 38.21 35.46 37.70
C GLY A 694 37.47 34.65 36.64
N GLU A 695 37.50 33.33 36.75
CA GLU A 695 36.56 32.47 36.03
C GLU A 695 35.13 32.90 36.42
N ILE A 696 34.31 33.27 35.43
CA ILE A 696 32.88 33.46 35.68
C ILE A 696 32.24 32.08 35.69
N ALA A 697 32.35 31.41 36.84
CA ALA A 697 31.51 30.27 37.18
C ALA A 697 30.06 30.76 37.36
N GLY A 698 29.35 30.92 36.25
CA GLY A 698 27.90 30.75 36.26
C GLY A 698 27.61 29.27 36.55
N ASP A 699 26.53 28.99 37.27
CA ASP A 699 26.12 27.61 37.52
C ASP A 699 25.97 26.86 36.18
N PRO A 700 26.47 25.61 36.07
CA PRO A 700 26.35 24.84 34.85
C PRO A 700 24.88 24.55 34.58
N GLY A 701 24.40 24.97 33.42
CA GLY A 701 23.09 24.55 32.92
C GLY A 701 23.20 23.13 32.38
N SER A 702 22.44 22.20 32.94
CA SER A 702 22.22 20.89 32.33
C SER A 702 20.78 20.83 31.80
N VAL A 703 20.62 20.27 30.60
CA VAL A 703 19.34 19.98 29.95
C VAL A 703 19.32 18.53 29.49
N SER A 704 18.14 17.91 29.43
CA SER A 704 18.01 16.47 29.21
C SER A 704 16.81 16.12 28.34
N TRP A 705 17.04 15.33 27.29
CA TRP A 705 16.01 14.74 26.44
C TRP A 705 15.80 13.27 26.79
N TYR A 706 14.54 12.82 26.75
CA TYR A 706 14.13 11.44 26.99
C TYR A 706 13.24 10.97 25.84
N GLU A 707 13.52 9.78 25.29
CA GLU A 707 12.83 9.23 24.14
C GLU A 707 12.55 7.73 24.37
N TYR A 708 11.27 7.37 24.46
CA TYR A 708 10.81 6.01 24.72
C TYR A 708 10.50 5.30 23.40
N GLY A 709 11.51 4.67 22.80
CA GLY A 709 11.38 3.83 21.60
C GLY A 709 10.69 2.51 21.92
N SER A 710 9.43 2.56 22.37
CA SER A 710 8.69 1.39 22.82
C SER A 710 8.70 0.28 21.77
N ARG A 711 8.60 -0.97 22.20
CA ARG A 711 8.68 -2.18 21.34
C ARG A 711 7.57 -2.32 20.28
N TYR A 712 6.77 -1.28 20.08
CA TYR A 712 5.67 -1.11 19.13
C TYR A 712 5.64 0.28 18.45
N GLY A 713 6.63 1.16 18.70
CA GLY A 713 6.71 2.53 18.18
C GLY A 713 7.94 2.79 17.28
N TRP A 714 8.16 4.06 16.94
CA TRP A 714 9.29 4.54 16.13
C TRP A 714 10.03 5.68 16.85
N TRP A 715 11.33 5.84 16.60
CA TRP A 715 12.10 7.03 17.04
C TRP A 715 11.57 8.31 16.36
N ASP A 716 11.47 9.40 17.13
CA ASP A 716 10.98 10.70 16.69
C ASP A 716 11.98 11.42 15.77
N THR A 717 11.46 12.27 14.87
CA THR A 717 12.31 12.94 13.87
C THR A 717 13.03 14.18 14.38
N SER A 718 12.60 14.74 15.51
CA SER A 718 13.18 15.94 16.15
C SER A 718 12.81 15.93 17.63
N LEU A 719 13.82 15.97 18.50
CA LEU A 719 13.61 16.26 19.92
C LEU A 719 13.47 17.78 20.13
N HIS A 720 12.84 18.17 21.24
CA HIS A 720 12.52 19.58 21.52
C HIS A 720 13.78 20.43 21.75
N THR A 721 13.67 21.74 21.51
CA THR A 721 14.77 22.68 21.71
C THR A 721 14.75 23.22 23.15
N GLU A 722 15.91 23.19 23.80
CA GLU A 722 16.13 23.61 25.19
C GLU A 722 17.01 24.87 25.26
N GLU A 723 16.72 25.76 26.21
CA GLU A 723 17.37 27.07 26.36
C GLU A 723 18.23 27.15 27.64
N ILE A 724 19.55 27.31 27.51
CA ILE A 724 20.44 27.61 28.63
C ILE A 724 20.98 29.04 28.51
N ALA A 725 20.81 29.86 29.54
CA ALA A 725 21.12 31.29 29.47
C ALA A 725 22.13 31.79 30.51
N PHE A 726 23.20 32.40 30.00
CA PHE A 726 24.26 33.04 30.76
C PHE A 726 24.05 34.56 30.87
N SER A 727 24.25 35.10 32.07
CA SER A 727 24.19 36.54 32.33
C SER A 727 25.59 37.13 32.40
N LEU A 728 25.92 38.00 31.44
CA LEU A 728 27.16 38.76 31.35
C LEU A 728 26.90 40.22 31.76
N THR A 729 27.93 40.94 32.18
CA THR A 729 27.84 42.30 32.77
C THR A 729 27.08 43.35 31.91
N THR A 730 26.95 43.12 30.60
CA THR A 730 26.25 44.02 29.65
C THR A 730 25.32 43.28 28.66
N LYS A 731 25.19 41.95 28.77
CA LYS A 731 24.49 41.10 27.79
C LYS A 731 23.92 39.85 28.47
N LYS A 732 22.71 39.42 28.10
CA LYS A 732 22.26 38.03 28.29
C LYS A 732 22.60 37.25 27.01
N LEU A 733 23.17 36.06 27.15
CA LEU A 733 23.45 35.13 26.07
C LEU A 733 22.66 33.85 26.33
N THR A 734 21.80 33.44 25.40
CA THR A 734 21.10 32.15 25.42
C THR A 734 21.76 31.21 24.40
N VAL A 735 22.00 29.97 24.80
CA VAL A 735 22.38 28.85 23.93
C VAL A 735 21.14 27.99 23.75
N GLU A 736 20.73 27.81 22.50
CA GLU A 736 19.60 26.95 22.13
C GLU A 736 20.14 25.61 21.63
N LEU A 737 19.71 24.49 22.23
CA LEU A 737 20.20 23.14 21.92
C LEU A 737 19.05 22.21 21.53
N GLY A 738 19.25 21.35 20.53
CA GLY A 738 18.29 20.30 20.17
C GLY A 738 18.92 19.18 19.32
N LEU A 739 18.20 18.07 19.19
CA LEU A 739 18.67 16.85 18.51
C LEU A 739 17.70 16.44 17.40
N ASP A 740 18.16 16.48 16.14
CA ASP A 740 17.37 16.11 14.97
C ASP A 740 17.76 14.70 14.47
N TRP A 741 16.80 13.84 14.09
CA TRP A 741 17.12 12.50 13.58
C TRP A 741 17.92 12.56 12.27
N ALA A 742 19.02 11.81 12.20
CA ALA A 742 19.86 11.69 11.01
C ALA A 742 19.76 10.32 10.33
N GLY A 743 19.34 9.31 11.08
CA GLY A 743 19.41 7.89 10.72
C GLY A 743 19.79 7.05 11.94
N PRO A 744 19.80 5.70 11.81
CA PRO A 744 19.96 4.80 12.95
C PRO A 744 21.25 5.10 13.71
N SER A 745 21.14 5.32 15.03
CA SER A 745 22.27 5.68 15.90
C SER A 745 22.99 6.99 15.56
N ASN A 746 22.32 7.92 14.87
CA ASN A 746 22.88 9.22 14.48
C ASN A 746 21.86 10.36 14.67
N TYR A 747 22.22 11.37 15.46
CA TYR A 747 21.44 12.61 15.63
C TYR A 747 22.28 13.82 15.21
N LEU A 748 21.63 14.88 14.74
CA LEU A 748 22.26 16.10 14.28
C LEU A 748 22.05 17.21 15.32
N LEU A 749 23.14 17.90 15.65
CA LEU A 749 23.08 19.00 16.61
C LEU A 749 22.44 20.23 15.98
N ARG A 750 21.27 20.60 16.50
CA ARG A 750 20.64 21.91 16.35
C ARG A 750 21.21 22.81 17.45
N VAL A 751 21.89 23.89 17.06
CA VAL A 751 22.60 24.79 17.97
C VAL A 751 22.50 26.22 17.44
N ASP A 752 22.05 27.15 18.27
CA ASP A 752 22.03 28.59 17.99
C ASP A 752 22.45 29.40 19.24
N ILE A 753 22.87 30.66 19.06
CA ILE A 753 23.30 31.56 20.14
C ILE A 753 22.63 32.93 20.01
N VAL A 754 21.63 33.17 20.86
CA VAL A 754 20.86 34.43 20.90
C VAL A 754 21.45 35.37 21.94
N THR A 755 21.97 36.52 21.49
CA THR A 755 22.57 37.55 22.36
C THR A 755 21.67 38.78 22.46
N LYS A 756 21.34 39.19 23.69
CA LYS A 756 20.49 40.35 24.00
C LYS A 756 21.23 41.32 24.93
N ALA A 757 21.33 42.59 24.56
CA ALA A 757 21.96 43.61 25.41
C ALA A 757 21.13 43.87 26.69
N LEU A 758 21.81 44.15 27.79
CA LEU A 758 21.20 44.60 29.06
C LEU A 758 21.46 46.10 29.25
N PRO A 759 20.45 46.89 29.67
CA PRO A 759 20.65 48.31 29.94
C PRO A 759 21.52 48.52 31.18
N VAL A 760 22.42 49.51 31.13
CA VAL A 760 23.31 49.87 32.25
C VAL A 760 22.70 51.05 33.02
N GLU A 761 22.36 50.84 34.29
CA GLU A 761 21.98 51.95 35.18
C GLU A 761 23.23 52.74 35.62
N SER A 762 23.19 54.06 35.46
CA SER A 762 24.25 54.97 35.87
C SER A 762 24.00 55.56 37.26
N SER A 763 24.82 55.22 38.25
CA SER A 763 24.71 55.75 39.61
C SER A 763 25.53 57.05 39.79
N THR A 764 24.83 58.17 39.99
CA THR A 764 25.43 59.42 40.49
C THR A 764 24.59 59.98 41.64
N SER A 765 25.08 59.80 42.87
CA SER A 765 24.56 60.47 44.07
C SER A 765 25.12 61.89 44.19
N PRO A 766 24.38 62.80 44.83
CA PRO A 766 24.98 63.63 45.87
C PRO A 766 24.22 63.54 47.20
N GLU A 767 24.92 63.81 48.29
CA GLU A 767 24.36 63.86 49.65
C GLU A 767 23.53 65.13 49.88
N LEU A 768 22.54 65.05 50.78
CA LEU A 768 22.44 65.96 51.93
C LEU A 768 21.39 65.47 52.94
N ALA A 769 21.62 65.72 54.23
CA ALA A 769 20.76 65.27 55.31
C ALA A 769 20.02 66.44 55.97
N HIS A 770 18.71 66.28 56.18
CA HIS A 770 18.02 66.38 57.49
C HIS A 770 16.52 66.15 57.28
N GLY A 771 15.90 65.34 58.14
CA GLY A 771 14.46 65.03 58.06
C GLY A 771 13.66 65.67 59.20
N THR A 772 12.34 65.79 58.99
CA THR A 772 11.35 66.11 60.03
C THR A 772 10.09 65.27 59.84
N GLU A 773 9.31 65.19 60.90
CA GLU A 773 8.20 64.28 61.24
C GLU A 773 6.93 64.34 60.36
N ALA A 774 6.03 63.39 60.67
CA ALA A 774 4.56 63.50 60.67
C ALA A 774 3.74 63.17 59.39
N GLU A 775 2.87 62.15 59.57
CA GLU A 775 1.43 62.05 59.26
C GLU A 775 0.82 62.79 58.04
N GLY A 776 -0.06 62.09 57.30
CA GLY A 776 -1.23 62.75 56.73
C GLY A 776 -1.89 62.14 55.47
N SER A 777 -2.98 61.39 55.68
CA SER A 777 -4.14 61.23 54.77
C SER A 777 -4.24 62.27 53.62
N GLY A 778 -4.17 61.87 52.35
CA GLY A 778 -5.35 61.50 51.55
C GLY A 778 -5.81 62.66 50.64
N ALA A 779 -6.82 62.60 49.76
CA ALA A 779 -7.54 61.50 49.10
C ALA A 779 -8.45 62.11 47.99
N GLY A 780 -8.65 61.42 46.85
CA GLY A 780 -9.46 61.91 45.72
C GLY A 780 -8.77 62.95 44.82
N GLY A 781 -9.23 63.23 43.59
CA GLY A 781 -10.39 62.68 42.87
C GLY A 781 -10.33 62.98 41.36
N GLU A 782 -11.31 62.52 40.59
CA GLU A 782 -11.35 62.55 39.10
C GLU A 782 -11.70 63.91 38.48
N ALA A 783 -11.22 64.17 37.26
CA ALA A 783 -11.93 64.91 36.19
C ALA A 783 -11.16 64.83 34.84
N ASP A 784 -11.89 64.78 33.72
CA ASP A 784 -11.38 64.95 32.35
C ASP A 784 -11.15 66.43 31.98
N GLU A 785 -10.38 66.72 30.91
CA GLU A 785 -10.92 67.37 29.69
C GLU A 785 -9.88 67.56 28.53
N GLN A 786 -10.33 67.21 27.31
CA GLN A 786 -10.14 67.86 25.99
C GLN A 786 -8.74 68.24 25.42
N ASP A 787 -8.37 67.55 24.32
CA ASP A 787 -8.20 68.05 22.93
C ASP A 787 -7.78 69.53 22.66
N ILE A 788 -6.72 69.78 21.83
CA ILE A 788 -6.71 70.47 20.49
C ILE A 788 -5.35 70.17 19.77
N GLY A 789 -5.30 70.09 18.43
CA GLY A 789 -4.06 70.02 17.60
C GLY A 789 -3.80 71.20 16.63
N ALA A 790 -2.64 71.24 15.94
CA ALA A 790 -2.27 72.23 14.90
C ALA A 790 -1.11 71.78 13.96
N GLU A 791 -0.91 72.43 12.79
CA GLU A 791 -0.01 72.03 11.67
C GLU A 791 1.11 73.05 11.28
N ALA A 792 2.14 72.60 10.53
CA ALA A 792 2.94 73.34 9.49
C ALA A 792 3.82 72.33 8.66
N VAL A 793 4.03 72.31 7.33
CA VAL A 793 4.18 73.31 6.20
C VAL A 793 5.64 73.85 6.07
N ALA A 794 6.39 73.85 4.94
CA ALA A 794 6.27 73.37 3.53
C ALA A 794 7.64 73.53 2.76
N SER A 795 7.88 73.24 1.45
CA SER A 795 7.48 72.14 0.52
C SER A 795 7.91 72.37 -0.99
N GLU A 796 9.19 72.19 -1.39
CA GLU A 796 9.70 72.30 -2.80
C GLU A 796 10.87 71.30 -3.08
N GLY A 797 11.39 70.99 -4.30
CA GLY A 797 11.14 71.44 -5.70
C GLY A 797 12.46 71.83 -6.44
N GLY A 798 12.77 71.49 -7.72
CA GLY A 798 12.22 70.53 -8.71
C GLY A 798 12.88 70.62 -10.13
N VAL A 799 12.67 69.59 -10.99
CA VAL A 799 12.87 69.54 -12.50
C VAL A 799 14.28 69.48 -13.14
N LEU A 800 14.54 68.45 -13.99
CA LEU A 800 14.99 68.57 -15.41
C LEU A 800 15.06 67.20 -16.16
N GLN A 801 14.94 67.25 -17.50
CA GLN A 801 14.90 66.15 -18.51
C GLN A 801 16.04 66.39 -19.56
N PRO A 802 16.23 65.69 -20.73
CA PRO A 802 15.25 64.93 -21.55
C PRO A 802 15.74 63.66 -22.35
N ASP A 803 14.81 63.08 -23.14
CA ASP A 803 14.88 62.27 -24.40
C ASP A 803 15.76 60.99 -24.54
N ASP A 804 15.40 59.95 -25.34
CA ASP A 804 14.21 59.67 -26.20
C ASP A 804 13.65 58.24 -25.91
N ASP A 805 13.09 57.32 -26.75
CA ASP A 805 12.86 57.11 -28.21
C ASP A 805 11.59 56.19 -28.41
N ALA A 806 11.27 55.79 -29.64
CA ALA A 806 10.13 54.93 -30.06
C ALA A 806 10.13 53.49 -29.49
N LEU A 807 9.02 52.74 -29.30
CA LEU A 807 7.62 52.67 -29.81
C LEU A 807 7.29 51.57 -30.86
N LEU A 808 6.06 51.03 -30.69
CA LEU A 808 5.35 49.89 -31.30
C LEU A 808 4.91 50.15 -32.80
N PRO A 809 4.11 49.31 -33.53
CA PRO A 809 3.36 48.07 -33.20
C PRO A 809 3.33 46.94 -34.29
N MET A 810 2.36 46.00 -34.20
CA MET A 810 2.13 44.87 -35.15
C MET A 810 1.42 45.24 -36.47
N GLN A 811 1.49 44.35 -37.49
CA GLN A 811 0.34 44.01 -38.37
C GLN A 811 0.48 42.66 -39.13
N HIS A 812 -0.54 42.30 -39.96
CA HIS A 812 -0.85 40.94 -40.48
C HIS A 812 -0.38 40.62 -41.92
N SER A 813 -0.40 39.31 -42.29
CA SER A 813 -1.17 38.70 -43.42
C SER A 813 -0.45 37.73 -44.41
N ASP A 814 -1.16 36.60 -44.66
CA ASP A 814 -1.35 35.78 -45.88
C ASP A 814 -0.29 34.84 -46.54
N GLY A 815 -0.81 33.67 -47.01
CA GLY A 815 -0.13 32.57 -47.76
C GLY A 815 -0.26 31.19 -47.08
N ILE A 816 -1.13 30.21 -47.43
CA ILE A 816 -1.37 29.49 -48.72
C ILE A 816 -0.08 28.73 -49.15
N THR A 817 0.05 27.39 -49.24
CA THR A 817 -0.87 26.23 -49.47
C THR A 817 -0.28 24.92 -48.86
N GLY A 818 -1.00 23.78 -48.88
CA GLY A 818 -0.43 22.40 -48.79
C GLY A 818 -0.71 21.59 -50.09
N PRO A 819 -0.78 20.24 -50.10
CA PRO A 819 0.00 19.19 -49.40
C PRO A 819 0.58 18.14 -50.44
N LEU A 820 0.68 16.83 -50.09
CA LEU A 820 1.09 15.66 -50.94
C LEU A 820 2.63 15.48 -51.17
N GLU A 821 3.24 14.31 -51.46
CA GLU A 821 2.91 12.87 -51.32
C GLU A 821 4.16 11.94 -51.46
N VAL A 822 4.06 10.69 -50.98
CA VAL A 822 4.64 9.39 -51.47
C VAL A 822 6.00 9.33 -52.21
N ARG A 823 6.98 8.61 -51.62
CA ARG A 823 7.63 7.37 -52.16
C ARG A 823 8.58 6.75 -51.11
N GLU A 824 8.53 5.45 -50.79
CA GLU A 824 9.14 4.27 -51.47
C GLU A 824 10.64 4.42 -51.82
N GLY A 825 11.46 3.50 -51.31
CA GLY A 825 12.90 3.35 -51.58
C GLY A 825 13.42 2.05 -50.96
N GLU A 826 13.77 1.07 -51.80
CA GLU A 826 13.94 -0.34 -51.43
C GLU A 826 15.41 -0.81 -51.61
N GLU A 827 15.69 -2.06 -51.20
CA GLU A 827 16.78 -2.93 -51.66
C GLU A 827 18.22 -2.83 -51.09
N ARG A 828 18.66 -3.98 -50.52
CA ARG A 828 20.03 -4.59 -50.58
C ARG A 828 21.21 -3.84 -49.90
N GLY A 829 22.28 -4.50 -49.44
CA GLY A 829 22.58 -5.94 -49.36
C GLY A 829 24.09 -6.24 -49.52
N ALA A 830 24.52 -7.41 -49.05
CA ALA A 830 25.87 -7.99 -49.12
C ALA A 830 26.98 -7.42 -48.21
N ASP A 831 27.33 -8.22 -47.19
CA ASP A 831 28.66 -8.79 -46.90
C ASP A 831 29.92 -8.15 -47.54
N THR A 832 30.96 -7.91 -46.73
CA THR A 832 32.32 -8.42 -47.02
C THR A 832 33.13 -8.58 -45.72
N GLU A 833 33.89 -9.66 -45.59
CA GLU A 833 34.91 -9.85 -44.55
C GLU A 833 36.21 -9.10 -44.91
N LEU A 834 36.88 -8.47 -43.93
CA LEU A 834 38.34 -8.27 -43.92
C LEU A 834 38.82 -8.33 -42.48
N GLY A 835 39.99 -8.93 -42.24
CA GLY A 835 40.58 -9.13 -40.92
C GLY A 835 42.00 -8.58 -40.78
N ASP A 836 42.60 -8.89 -39.64
CA ASP A 836 44.02 -8.81 -39.28
C ASP A 836 44.76 -7.48 -39.52
N GLU A 837 44.95 -6.71 -38.45
CA GLU A 837 46.27 -6.15 -38.12
C GLU A 837 46.49 -6.12 -36.58
N VAL A 838 47.74 -5.97 -36.13
CA VAL A 838 48.23 -6.56 -34.86
C VAL A 838 49.10 -5.59 -34.03
N ASP A 839 49.07 -5.79 -32.71
CA ASP A 839 49.93 -5.25 -31.62
C ASP A 839 49.83 -3.75 -31.21
N GLY A 840 49.84 -3.56 -29.89
CA GLY A 840 49.84 -2.26 -29.19
C GLY A 840 49.62 -2.44 -27.68
N GLU A 841 50.71 -2.51 -26.88
CA GLU A 841 50.68 -2.96 -25.48
C GLU A 841 50.09 -1.96 -24.43
N ARG A 842 49.87 -2.52 -23.22
CA ARG A 842 49.79 -1.92 -21.86
C ARG A 842 48.41 -1.42 -21.42
N GLU A 843 47.77 -1.96 -20.37
CA GLU A 843 48.15 -2.34 -18.98
C GLU A 843 47.77 -1.28 -17.94
N GLY A 844 47.29 -1.73 -16.77
CA GLY A 844 46.72 -0.88 -15.71
C GLY A 844 45.31 -1.37 -15.31
N SER A 845 45.13 -2.59 -14.78
CA SER A 845 45.47 -3.05 -13.42
C SER A 845 44.66 -2.39 -12.28
N VAL A 846 43.66 -3.15 -11.81
CA VAL A 846 43.16 -3.27 -10.41
C VAL A 846 42.79 -1.96 -9.68
#